data_AF-S9Q5U9-F1
#
_entry.id   AF-S9Q5U9-F1
#
_cell.length_a   1.000
_cell.length_b   1.000
_cell.length_c   1.000
_cell.angle_alpha   90.00
_cell.angle_beta   90.00
_cell.angle_gamma   90.00
#
_symmetry.space_group_name_H-M   'P 1'
#
loop_
_entity.id
_entity.type
_entity.pdbx_description
1 polymer ?
#
loop_
_entity_poly.entity_id
_entity_poly.type
_entity_poly.pdbx_seq_one_letter_code
_entity_poly.pdbx_strand_id
1 'polypeptide(L)'
;MDFAMNIGFSPELLGIGFAFFLLWLGLSWLYLPRLRRRALAAEPGDLARMNRRLAGAGALRDIALAGVIAFAIVLLGLLALNLHVSAVGNTDSDLLGLMALRQQAQTVLDQVQTASLSLWGASIAVIGLIWMVVSRRRAGERWDTALEARRAALRAQADALDMVALRAAAEEVDPRITAGVDERAEALTGQARKTVETMLAAQILTFKDNSEQPMSLLDLAGIRAQLEARAGQAEAEGQGEEATRLREAAEGIGQQLGKLKADFPLELEGMTGPVTTTLARAEVDPEGIVAPEAARRAALADRLVEHRLRNHLAEGRSRAGAEPEDLRGWILAGGTSEAVTKGAGGLGRAARHAAVIAFLLGFVGLGTNALGAGVTASLKEAELGLAGRLSAQSVQTAAARTEAPAEADASDLASDEATTTMLRASMRASFARAVQAGVAPRGPGPVFGPRQRFDLAAVNARQRILAVSARPAAAAVGAANAQGGAAYTVHASHANTNAPPIDAILDPPVDRRIAQLRQNERVWTSLRAAAARPVAPDLAAEQFLRVAFADEAMLRSHQVQLLADRVTADVARTAARTGTIPHGYAPEVRADFVLEAMSDRDRRIITDFESRSAGRAGRYVDDVRTGRIDPGSLHRSAPGSPLRPGGGGAGASAYGDLFPAVLDNAAGAGGGGGGGPSRTASASGKSRVAAKSYRAVRFNRRVGGVVIGRSPEGGDAADITGFDWAMRDGGLTLVLTTREGGRHEMGPFDPAIAHHALSYAADGRVVAATLPLFAAEDAPLEVPTRRVVVHPAFEDTRFACSAIQIDRFVDAVMFDEANTAAEPLRVARNAVTGFGQILRYAGPEDNTPAILDQLGPDMRGAFDHARSCGTGASCFPLETYAGYGMRFGGAGRLLSCFTEAAGPEACGRHLTGLYSETTYSVDSGVREVPYEVDPGLGFLTGEGAEGPLWPLDFIVQAVPEALSREEMAISEDWEPWIFPSFANELRGMVARAVALNPGAAEVLDEMRQFTVLQRLFRAALDGHLGLEFPFAALVPLQEATAESVVIERQEHWNHNQPFFDFMMRQDAWLRDGFARALQSAAPQGACRQALEAAAGAEGWPDAPGHWPRIAAVEAACSASEVPGLAARIADLRDLGLIEEAIQLRASLGRPRAALSCAD
;
A
#
# COMPACT_ATOMS: atom_id res chain seq x y z
N MET A 1 -49.03 13.82 58.62
CA MET A 1 -48.68 15.03 57.85
C MET A 1 -47.70 15.91 58.63
N ASP A 2 -47.91 16.13 59.93
CA ASP A 2 -46.99 16.94 60.77
C ASP A 2 -45.55 16.42 60.82
N PHE A 3 -45.33 15.10 60.82
CA PHE A 3 -43.99 14.51 60.70
C PHE A 3 -43.33 14.76 59.33
N ALA A 4 -44.11 14.86 58.25
CA ALA A 4 -43.57 15.17 56.92
C ALA A 4 -43.30 16.68 56.73
N MET A 5 -44.10 17.54 57.38
CA MET A 5 -43.88 18.99 57.39
C MET A 5 -42.67 19.37 58.26
N ASN A 6 -42.41 18.69 59.38
CA ASN A 6 -41.21 18.91 60.19
C ASN A 6 -39.90 18.47 59.50
N ILE A 7 -39.97 17.63 58.46
CA ILE A 7 -38.80 17.19 57.68
C ILE A 7 -38.58 18.09 56.44
N GLY A 8 -39.43 19.10 56.23
CA GLY A 8 -39.25 20.08 55.15
C GLY A 8 -39.57 19.54 53.75
N PHE A 9 -40.38 18.47 53.62
CA PHE A 9 -40.80 17.99 52.31
C PHE A 9 -41.70 19.00 51.60
N SER A 10 -41.35 19.39 50.37
CA SER A 10 -42.27 20.18 49.55
C SER A 10 -43.46 19.31 49.14
N PRO A 11 -44.71 19.81 49.26
CA PRO A 11 -45.92 19.05 48.89
C PRO A 11 -45.92 18.65 47.40
N GLU A 12 -45.18 19.37 46.57
CA GLU A 12 -45.02 19.11 45.13
C GLU A 12 -44.32 17.76 44.85
N LEU A 13 -43.28 17.42 45.61
CA LEU A 13 -42.53 16.16 45.42
C LEU A 13 -43.37 14.94 45.79
N LEU A 14 -44.13 15.02 46.88
CA LEU A 14 -45.08 13.99 47.29
C LEU A 14 -46.20 13.83 46.25
N GLY A 15 -46.68 14.95 45.68
CA GLY A 15 -47.66 14.94 44.60
C GLY A 15 -47.16 14.22 43.33
N ILE A 16 -45.93 14.50 42.92
CA ILE A 16 -45.32 13.89 41.73
C ILE A 16 -45.09 12.39 41.93
N GLY A 17 -44.52 11.97 43.07
CA GLY A 17 -44.32 10.55 43.39
C GLY A 17 -45.64 9.77 43.43
N PHE A 18 -46.68 10.37 44.02
CA PHE A 18 -48.01 9.78 44.07
C PHE A 18 -48.67 9.69 42.68
N ALA A 19 -48.47 10.67 41.80
CA ALA A 19 -48.97 10.64 40.44
C ALA A 19 -48.35 9.49 39.61
N PHE A 20 -47.03 9.26 39.71
CA PHE A 20 -46.38 8.12 39.07
C PHE A 20 -46.86 6.78 39.62
N PHE A 21 -47.10 6.71 40.94
CA PHE A 21 -47.67 5.51 41.57
C PHE A 21 -49.07 5.20 41.03
N LEU A 22 -49.96 6.20 40.97
CA LEU A 22 -51.31 6.02 40.41
C LEU A 22 -51.28 5.66 38.93
N LEU A 23 -50.40 6.28 38.13
CA LEU A 23 -50.24 5.98 36.71
C LEU A 23 -49.77 4.53 36.50
N TRP A 24 -48.78 4.09 37.27
CA TRP A 24 -48.29 2.71 37.23
C TRP A 24 -49.38 1.70 37.61
N LEU A 25 -50.15 2.00 38.66
CA LEU A 25 -51.24 1.15 39.13
C LEU A 25 -52.36 1.05 38.07
N GLY A 26 -52.74 2.18 37.48
CA GLY A 26 -53.74 2.24 36.41
C GLY A 26 -53.31 1.47 35.15
N LEU A 27 -52.04 1.62 34.72
CA LEU A 27 -51.52 0.90 33.56
C LEU A 27 -51.41 -0.61 33.81
N SER A 28 -50.90 -1.01 34.98
CA SER A 28 -50.64 -2.41 35.33
C SER A 28 -51.92 -3.21 35.56
N TRP A 29 -52.90 -2.63 36.28
CA TRP A 29 -54.06 -3.37 36.77
C TRP A 29 -55.33 -3.13 35.96
N LEU A 30 -55.49 -1.97 35.32
CA LEU A 30 -56.71 -1.64 34.56
C LEU A 30 -56.51 -1.68 33.05
N TYR A 31 -55.45 -1.03 32.55
CA TYR A 31 -55.32 -0.78 31.10
C TYR A 31 -54.73 -1.96 30.33
N LEU A 32 -53.57 -2.50 30.76
CA LEU A 32 -52.90 -3.62 30.10
C LEU A 32 -53.74 -4.92 30.07
N PRO A 33 -54.41 -5.32 31.17
CA PRO A 33 -55.27 -6.51 31.14
C PRO A 33 -56.44 -6.36 30.15
N ARG A 34 -57.04 -5.17 30.05
CA ARG A 34 -58.12 -4.89 29.08
C ARG A 34 -57.62 -4.93 27.64
N LEU A 35 -56.46 -4.35 27.35
CA LEU A 35 -55.83 -4.41 26.03
C LEU A 35 -55.45 -5.84 25.63
N ARG A 36 -54.93 -6.64 26.57
CA ARG A 36 -54.55 -8.04 26.32
C ARG A 36 -55.78 -8.90 26.03
N ARG A 37 -56.88 -8.72 26.76
CA ARG A 37 -58.16 -9.40 26.47
C ARG A 37 -58.70 -9.01 25.09
N ARG A 38 -58.62 -7.74 24.70
CA ARG A 38 -59.04 -7.32 23.35
C ARG A 38 -58.12 -7.89 22.27
N ALA A 39 -56.81 -7.99 22.50
CA ALA A 39 -55.85 -8.50 21.51
C ALA A 39 -56.02 -9.99 21.25
N LEU A 40 -56.38 -10.75 22.29
CA LEU A 40 -56.73 -12.16 22.17
C LEU A 40 -58.05 -12.39 21.42
N ALA A 41 -58.90 -11.36 21.30
CA ALA A 41 -60.17 -11.41 20.59
C ALA A 41 -60.12 -10.75 19.19
N ALA A 42 -58.94 -10.36 18.71
CA ALA A 42 -58.78 -9.58 17.47
C ALA A 42 -58.48 -10.45 16.25
N GLU A 43 -59.05 -10.09 15.10
CA GLU A 43 -58.81 -10.78 13.83
C GLU A 43 -57.36 -10.59 13.32
N PRO A 44 -56.86 -11.51 12.46
CA PRO A 44 -55.46 -11.53 11.99
C PRO A 44 -54.96 -10.21 11.38
N GLY A 45 -55.84 -9.45 10.71
CA GLY A 45 -55.49 -8.15 10.13
C GLY A 45 -55.25 -7.05 11.17
N ASP A 46 -55.91 -7.12 12.34
CA ASP A 46 -55.80 -6.12 13.40
C ASP A 46 -54.74 -6.47 14.47
N LEU A 47 -54.27 -7.71 14.48
CA LEU A 47 -53.24 -8.21 15.41
C LEU A 47 -51.96 -7.36 15.38
N ALA A 48 -51.53 -6.89 14.20
CA ALA A 48 -50.37 -6.01 14.08
C ALA A 48 -50.61 -4.62 14.71
N ARG A 49 -51.84 -4.08 14.61
CA ARG A 49 -52.21 -2.79 15.22
C ARG A 49 -52.39 -2.92 16.74
N MET A 50 -52.88 -4.05 17.22
CA MET A 50 -53.08 -4.30 18.64
C MET A 50 -51.78 -4.68 19.38
N ASN A 51 -50.88 -5.43 18.74
CA ASN A 51 -49.54 -5.65 19.27
C ASN A 51 -48.75 -4.34 19.41
N ARG A 52 -48.94 -3.36 18.51
CA ARG A 52 -48.38 -2.00 18.67
C ARG A 52 -48.90 -1.30 19.92
N ARG A 53 -50.21 -1.34 20.19
CA ARG A 53 -50.80 -0.74 21.40
C ARG A 53 -50.36 -1.43 22.70
N LEU A 54 -50.21 -2.76 22.67
CA LEU A 54 -49.70 -3.54 23.81
C LEU A 54 -48.24 -3.22 24.12
N ALA A 55 -47.39 -3.12 23.09
CA ALA A 55 -45.98 -2.76 23.26
C ALA A 55 -45.82 -1.35 23.84
N GLY A 56 -46.57 -0.37 23.32
CA GLY A 56 -46.56 1.01 23.84
C GLY A 56 -47.06 1.12 25.28
N ALA A 57 -48.17 0.45 25.62
CA ALA A 57 -48.69 0.43 26.99
C ALA A 57 -47.72 -0.27 27.97
N GLY A 58 -47.01 -1.32 27.51
CA GLY A 58 -45.98 -1.99 28.30
C GLY A 58 -44.77 -1.09 28.58
N ALA A 59 -44.32 -0.31 27.59
CA ALA A 59 -43.24 0.64 27.78
C ALA A 59 -43.61 1.76 28.78
N LEU A 60 -44.82 2.33 28.66
CA LEU A 60 -45.32 3.35 29.60
C LEU A 60 -45.42 2.83 31.04
N ARG A 61 -45.84 1.57 31.23
CA ARG A 61 -45.88 0.94 32.56
C ARG A 61 -44.48 0.89 33.18
N ASP A 62 -43.49 0.44 32.41
CA ASP A 62 -42.14 0.26 32.92
C ASP A 62 -41.48 1.62 33.26
N ILE A 63 -41.77 2.67 32.49
CA ILE A 63 -41.37 4.05 32.81
C ILE A 63 -42.04 4.53 34.11
N ALA A 64 -43.34 4.28 34.29
CA ALA A 64 -44.04 4.67 35.50
C ALA A 64 -43.51 3.93 36.76
N LEU A 65 -43.19 2.64 36.64
CA LEU A 65 -42.57 1.86 37.72
C LEU A 65 -41.20 2.41 38.10
N ALA A 66 -40.39 2.73 37.10
CA ALA A 66 -39.07 3.31 37.27
C ALA A 66 -39.15 4.63 38.06
N GLY A 67 -40.11 5.50 37.72
CA GLY A 67 -40.38 6.73 38.48
C GLY A 67 -40.73 6.48 39.96
N VAL A 68 -41.54 5.46 40.25
CA VAL A 68 -41.88 5.08 41.64
C VAL A 68 -40.64 4.61 42.42
N ILE A 69 -39.78 3.80 41.81
CA ILE A 69 -38.56 3.30 42.45
C ILE A 69 -37.59 4.46 42.75
N ALA A 70 -37.38 5.37 41.79
CA ALA A 70 -36.54 6.53 41.98
C ALA A 70 -37.05 7.41 43.14
N PHE A 71 -38.36 7.64 43.22
CA PHE A 71 -38.96 8.40 44.31
C PHE A 71 -38.73 7.73 45.69
N ALA A 72 -38.88 6.42 45.78
CA ALA A 72 -38.65 5.67 47.03
C ALA A 72 -37.19 5.75 47.51
N ILE A 73 -36.23 5.68 46.59
CA ILE A 73 -34.79 5.79 46.91
C ILE A 73 -34.47 7.17 47.49
N VAL A 74 -34.97 8.24 46.86
CA VAL A 74 -34.78 9.62 47.35
C VAL A 74 -35.40 9.80 48.74
N LEU A 75 -36.61 9.27 48.96
CA LEU A 75 -37.31 9.36 50.23
C LEU A 75 -36.53 8.64 51.36
N LEU A 76 -36.01 7.45 51.10
CA LEU A 76 -35.22 6.68 52.07
C LEU A 76 -33.89 7.35 52.40
N GLY A 77 -33.22 7.94 51.40
CA GLY A 77 -31.97 8.68 51.62
C GLY A 77 -32.16 9.90 52.54
N LEU A 78 -33.23 10.66 52.33
CA LEU A 78 -33.57 11.81 53.19
C LEU A 78 -33.95 11.38 54.62
N LEU A 79 -34.69 10.28 54.76
CA LEU A 79 -35.05 9.74 56.08
C LEU A 79 -33.80 9.32 56.87
N ALA A 80 -32.87 8.62 56.22
CA ALA A 80 -31.62 8.18 56.82
C ALA A 80 -30.76 9.37 57.28
N LEU A 81 -30.68 10.43 56.46
CA LEU A 81 -29.94 11.64 56.81
C LEU A 81 -30.55 12.36 58.02
N ASN A 82 -31.87 12.48 58.08
CA ASN A 82 -32.55 13.12 59.20
C ASN A 82 -32.40 12.34 60.52
N LEU A 83 -32.42 11.01 60.45
CA LEU A 83 -32.13 10.15 61.61
C LEU A 83 -30.67 10.30 62.08
N HIS A 84 -29.74 10.54 61.18
CA HIS A 84 -28.33 10.72 61.52
C HIS A 84 -28.07 12.09 62.18
N VAL A 85 -28.69 13.16 61.67
CA VAL A 85 -28.57 14.51 62.23
C VAL A 85 -29.18 14.61 63.63
N SER A 86 -30.31 13.93 63.88
CA SER A 86 -30.96 13.93 65.19
C SER A 86 -30.20 13.13 66.26
N ALA A 87 -29.20 12.33 65.88
CA ALA A 87 -28.38 11.54 66.79
C ALA A 87 -27.09 12.24 67.26
N VAL A 88 -26.77 13.43 66.74
CA VAL A 88 -25.51 14.14 67.05
C VAL A 88 -25.62 14.90 68.39
N GLY A 89 -24.63 14.73 69.28
CA GLY A 89 -24.58 15.33 70.62
C GLY A 89 -24.13 16.81 70.65
N ASN A 90 -23.93 17.36 71.85
CA ASN A 90 -23.53 18.77 72.07
C ASN A 90 -22.03 18.92 72.46
N THR A 91 -21.11 18.17 71.84
CA THR A 91 -19.66 18.29 72.11
C THR A 91 -18.89 18.95 70.96
N ASP A 92 -17.67 19.44 71.21
CA ASP A 92 -16.81 20.00 70.14
C ASP A 92 -16.49 18.96 69.05
N SER A 93 -16.38 17.68 69.44
CA SER A 93 -16.25 16.56 68.49
C SER A 93 -17.49 16.37 67.61
N ASP A 94 -18.67 16.71 68.14
CA ASP A 94 -19.93 16.63 67.39
C ASP A 94 -20.06 17.76 66.37
N LEU A 95 -19.52 18.96 66.67
CA LEU A 95 -19.45 20.06 65.70
C LEU A 95 -18.56 19.70 64.50
N LEU A 96 -17.37 19.15 64.78
CA LEU A 96 -16.46 18.68 63.73
C LEU A 96 -17.08 17.51 62.95
N GLY A 97 -17.83 16.63 63.62
CA GLY A 97 -18.63 15.58 62.98
C GLY A 97 -19.69 16.12 62.03
N LEU A 98 -20.44 17.15 62.43
CA LEU A 98 -21.46 17.80 61.58
C LEU A 98 -20.84 18.55 60.39
N MET A 99 -19.71 19.23 60.57
CA MET A 99 -18.99 19.89 59.48
C MET A 99 -18.46 18.87 58.46
N ALA A 100 -17.89 17.76 58.93
CA ALA A 100 -17.45 16.66 58.09
C ALA A 100 -18.62 16.00 57.35
N LEU A 101 -19.75 15.76 58.04
CA LEU A 101 -20.97 15.21 57.44
C LEU A 101 -21.55 16.13 56.37
N ARG A 102 -21.59 17.45 56.60
CA ARG A 102 -22.04 18.44 55.59
C ARG A 102 -21.16 18.42 54.36
N GLN A 103 -19.84 18.44 54.55
CA GLN A 103 -18.89 18.40 53.44
C GLN A 103 -18.99 17.09 52.66
N GLN A 104 -19.19 15.96 53.35
CA GLN A 104 -19.36 14.66 52.71
C GLN A 104 -20.71 14.57 51.97
N ALA A 105 -21.81 15.05 52.56
CA ALA A 105 -23.11 15.08 51.92
C ALA A 105 -23.12 15.97 50.66
N GLN A 106 -22.46 17.13 50.71
CA GLN A 106 -22.32 18.02 49.56
C GLN A 106 -21.47 17.38 48.45
N THR A 107 -20.37 16.74 48.82
CA THR A 107 -19.52 16.00 47.86
C THR A 107 -20.29 14.86 47.19
N VAL A 108 -21.09 14.11 47.95
CA VAL A 108 -21.92 13.02 47.41
C VAL A 108 -23.03 13.56 46.50
N LEU A 109 -23.71 14.65 46.89
CA LEU A 109 -24.76 15.27 46.08
C LEU A 109 -24.21 15.82 44.75
N ASP A 110 -23.06 16.50 44.79
CA ASP A 110 -22.40 17.03 43.58
C ASP A 110 -21.93 15.88 42.67
N GLN A 111 -21.39 14.80 43.23
CA GLN A 111 -21.00 13.61 42.47
C GLN A 111 -22.21 12.90 41.85
N VAL A 112 -23.30 12.73 42.59
CA VAL A 112 -24.53 12.10 42.09
C VAL A 112 -25.16 12.95 41.00
N GLN A 113 -25.22 14.27 41.17
CA GLN A 113 -25.77 15.19 40.16
C GLN A 113 -24.92 15.20 38.89
N THR A 114 -23.59 15.29 39.03
CA THR A 114 -22.68 15.29 37.88
C THR A 114 -22.75 13.96 37.14
N ALA A 115 -22.72 12.83 37.87
CA ALA A 115 -22.84 11.49 37.27
C ALA A 115 -24.19 11.31 36.57
N SER A 116 -25.30 11.71 37.22
CA SER A 116 -26.65 11.64 36.67
C SER A 116 -26.78 12.41 35.35
N LEU A 117 -26.37 13.69 35.32
CA LEU A 117 -26.49 14.53 34.12
C LEU A 117 -25.60 14.03 32.99
N SER A 118 -24.40 13.55 33.32
CA SER A 118 -23.46 12.98 32.35
C SER A 118 -24.02 11.71 31.72
N LEU A 119 -24.54 10.79 32.53
CA LEU A 119 -25.15 9.55 32.06
C LEU A 119 -26.45 9.80 31.28
N TRP A 120 -27.22 10.84 31.65
CA TRP A 120 -28.42 11.24 30.92
C TRP A 120 -28.08 11.74 29.51
N GLY A 121 -27.10 12.65 29.41
CA GLY A 121 -26.60 13.15 28.13
C GLY A 121 -26.03 12.04 27.24
N ALA A 122 -25.26 11.12 27.83
CA ALA A 122 -24.72 9.96 27.13
C ALA A 122 -25.85 9.06 26.58
N SER A 123 -26.88 8.80 27.37
CA SER A 123 -28.00 7.94 26.96
C SER A 123 -28.80 8.55 25.81
N ILE A 124 -29.05 9.88 25.82
CA ILE A 124 -29.71 10.57 24.70
C ILE A 124 -28.86 10.48 23.43
N ALA A 125 -27.54 10.68 23.57
CA ALA A 125 -26.63 10.60 22.43
C ALA A 125 -26.56 9.18 21.82
N VAL A 126 -26.63 8.13 22.64
CA VAL A 126 -26.72 6.73 22.19
C VAL A 126 -28.00 6.49 21.41
N ILE A 127 -29.14 6.98 21.90
CA ILE A 127 -30.44 6.85 21.20
C ILE A 127 -30.39 7.55 19.83
N GLY A 128 -29.81 8.75 19.76
CA GLY A 128 -29.62 9.48 18.49
C GLY A 128 -28.71 8.74 17.51
N LEU A 129 -27.63 8.12 18.00
CA LEU A 129 -26.65 7.41 17.18
C LEU A 129 -27.21 6.09 16.63
N ILE A 130 -27.95 5.33 17.45
CA ILE A 130 -28.67 4.13 17.00
C ILE A 130 -29.66 4.49 15.88
N TRP A 131 -30.39 5.60 16.05
CA TRP A 131 -31.34 6.07 15.06
C TRP A 131 -30.67 6.44 13.73
N MET A 132 -29.54 7.15 13.78
CA MET A 132 -28.78 7.58 12.60
C MET A 132 -28.13 6.41 11.84
N VAL A 133 -27.66 5.38 12.56
CA VAL A 133 -27.13 4.15 11.93
C VAL A 133 -28.23 3.37 11.22
N VAL A 134 -29.40 3.24 11.85
CA VAL A 134 -30.54 2.52 11.26
C VAL A 134 -31.12 3.26 10.05
N SER A 135 -31.14 4.61 10.06
CA SER A 135 -31.60 5.40 8.93
C SER A 135 -30.63 5.32 7.73
N ARG A 136 -29.32 5.40 7.99
CA ARG A 136 -28.29 5.37 6.94
C ARG A 136 -28.12 4.01 6.28
N ARG A 137 -28.19 2.91 7.04
CA ARG A 137 -28.11 1.54 6.50
C ARG A 137 -29.28 1.22 5.56
N ARG A 138 -30.49 1.64 5.94
CA ARG A 138 -31.67 1.49 5.08
C ARG A 138 -31.65 2.40 3.85
N ALA A 139 -30.95 3.54 3.91
CA ALA A 139 -30.72 4.35 2.73
C ALA A 139 -29.80 3.62 1.74
N GLY A 140 -28.65 3.12 2.20
CA GLY A 140 -27.69 2.39 1.35
C GLY A 140 -28.29 1.16 0.65
N GLU A 141 -28.94 0.28 1.42
CA GLU A 141 -29.57 -0.94 0.86
C GLU A 141 -30.65 -0.60 -0.17
N ARG A 142 -31.38 0.51 -0.01
CA ARG A 142 -32.37 0.96 -1.01
C ARG A 142 -31.74 1.57 -2.26
N TRP A 143 -30.60 2.24 -2.11
CA TRP A 143 -29.88 2.87 -3.21
C TRP A 143 -29.24 1.83 -4.13
N ASP A 144 -28.62 0.78 -3.57
CA ASP A 144 -27.99 -0.27 -4.38
C ASP A 144 -29.03 -1.07 -5.17
N THR A 145 -30.13 -1.48 -4.52
CA THR A 145 -31.23 -2.16 -5.22
C THR A 145 -31.89 -1.25 -6.28
N ALA A 146 -31.96 0.06 -6.04
CA ALA A 146 -32.47 1.01 -7.02
C ALA A 146 -31.52 1.19 -8.21
N LEU A 147 -30.20 1.20 -7.96
CA LEU A 147 -29.16 1.28 -8.99
C LEU A 147 -29.15 0.04 -9.89
N GLU A 148 -29.24 -1.15 -9.31
CA GLU A 148 -29.33 -2.40 -10.06
C GLU A 148 -30.62 -2.47 -10.89
N ALA A 149 -31.77 -2.14 -10.28
CA ALA A 149 -33.04 -2.07 -11.00
C ALA A 149 -33.00 -1.05 -12.15
N ARG A 150 -32.31 0.09 -11.94
CA ARG A 150 -32.16 1.11 -12.98
C ARG A 150 -31.20 0.68 -14.09
N ARG A 151 -30.08 0.04 -13.76
CA ARG A 151 -29.15 -0.53 -14.75
C ARG A 151 -29.86 -1.58 -15.60
N ALA A 152 -30.63 -2.48 -14.97
CA ALA A 152 -31.46 -3.46 -15.69
C ALA A 152 -32.49 -2.78 -16.60
N ALA A 153 -33.16 -1.72 -16.14
CA ALA A 153 -34.11 -0.97 -16.95
C ALA A 153 -33.44 -0.23 -18.13
N LEU A 154 -32.29 0.41 -17.91
CA LEU A 154 -31.53 1.08 -18.97
C LEU A 154 -30.99 0.07 -19.99
N ARG A 155 -30.56 -1.10 -19.52
CA ARG A 155 -30.10 -2.18 -20.40
C ARG A 155 -31.25 -2.73 -21.24
N ALA A 156 -32.42 -2.98 -20.64
CA ALA A 156 -33.61 -3.37 -21.39
C ALA A 156 -34.05 -2.32 -22.41
N GLN A 157 -33.90 -1.02 -22.11
CA GLN A 157 -34.15 0.05 -23.06
C GLN A 157 -33.13 0.06 -24.20
N ALA A 158 -31.84 -0.09 -23.90
CA ALA A 158 -30.80 -0.15 -24.92
C ALA A 158 -30.94 -1.38 -25.82
N ASP A 159 -31.27 -2.54 -25.25
CA ASP A 159 -31.48 -3.79 -25.99
C ASP A 159 -32.73 -3.71 -26.89
N ALA A 160 -33.72 -2.87 -26.56
CA ALA A 160 -34.91 -2.65 -27.39
C ALA A 160 -34.66 -1.76 -28.62
N LEU A 161 -33.57 -0.98 -28.66
CA LEU A 161 -33.22 -0.12 -29.79
C LEU A 161 -32.49 -0.93 -30.87
N ASP A 162 -32.88 -0.75 -32.14
CA ASP A 162 -32.08 -1.26 -33.26
C ASP A 162 -30.72 -0.52 -33.35
N MET A 163 -29.80 -1.04 -34.17
CA MET A 163 -28.43 -0.50 -34.21
C MET A 163 -28.38 0.99 -34.61
N VAL A 164 -29.28 1.42 -35.51
CA VAL A 164 -29.37 2.81 -35.97
C VAL A 164 -29.85 3.72 -34.84
N ALA A 165 -30.93 3.33 -34.15
CA ALA A 165 -31.48 4.08 -33.02
C ALA A 165 -30.54 4.07 -31.82
N LEU A 166 -29.82 2.96 -31.58
CA LEU A 166 -28.84 2.85 -30.50
C LEU A 166 -27.64 3.76 -30.75
N ARG A 167 -27.16 3.85 -32.00
CA ARG A 167 -26.07 4.75 -32.42
C ARG A 167 -26.46 6.21 -32.28
N ALA A 168 -27.66 6.58 -32.74
CA ALA A 168 -28.19 7.93 -32.52
C ALA A 168 -28.31 8.27 -31.03
N ALA A 169 -28.82 7.34 -30.21
CA ALA A 169 -28.96 7.52 -28.76
C ALA A 169 -27.60 7.62 -28.03
N ALA A 170 -26.55 6.96 -28.55
CA ALA A 170 -25.20 7.07 -28.04
C ALA A 170 -24.53 8.39 -28.44
N GLU A 171 -24.66 8.80 -29.70
CA GLU A 171 -24.16 10.09 -30.21
C GLU A 171 -24.81 11.30 -29.50
N GLU A 172 -26.10 11.21 -29.18
CA GLU A 172 -26.82 12.24 -28.42
C GLU A 172 -26.27 12.39 -26.98
N VAL A 173 -25.85 11.28 -26.36
CA VAL A 173 -25.32 11.28 -25.00
C VAL A 173 -23.85 11.72 -24.98
N ASP A 174 -23.02 11.10 -25.80
CA ASP A 174 -21.60 11.46 -25.98
C ASP A 174 -21.09 10.87 -27.32
N PRO A 175 -20.75 11.71 -28.32
CA PRO A 175 -20.27 11.23 -29.63
C PRO A 175 -18.96 10.43 -29.55
N ARG A 176 -18.21 10.52 -28.43
CA ARG A 176 -17.01 9.69 -28.21
C ARG A 176 -17.36 8.22 -28.00
N ILE A 177 -18.58 7.89 -27.57
CA ILE A 177 -19.00 6.51 -27.34
C ILE A 177 -19.05 5.74 -28.66
N THR A 178 -19.67 6.31 -29.70
CA THR A 178 -19.75 5.68 -31.01
C THR A 178 -18.39 5.63 -31.68
N ALA A 179 -17.63 6.74 -31.63
CA ALA A 179 -16.26 6.79 -32.15
C ALA A 179 -15.37 5.69 -31.54
N GLY A 180 -15.41 5.49 -30.22
CA GLY A 180 -14.59 4.46 -29.56
C GLY A 180 -15.01 3.02 -29.87
N VAL A 181 -16.30 2.76 -30.16
CA VAL A 181 -16.75 1.43 -30.60
C VAL A 181 -16.34 1.17 -32.05
N ASP A 182 -16.47 2.17 -32.92
CA ASP A 182 -16.05 2.05 -34.32
C ASP A 182 -14.53 1.91 -34.45
N GLU A 183 -13.76 2.73 -33.73
CA GLU A 183 -12.29 2.66 -33.70
C GLU A 183 -11.81 1.28 -33.22
N ARG A 184 -12.43 0.73 -32.17
CA ARG A 184 -12.12 -0.63 -31.70
C ARG A 184 -12.47 -1.68 -32.76
N ALA A 185 -13.61 -1.53 -33.44
CA ALA A 185 -14.02 -2.46 -34.48
C ALA A 185 -13.08 -2.41 -35.71
N GLU A 186 -12.64 -1.21 -36.11
CA GLU A 186 -11.65 -1.00 -37.17
C GLU A 186 -10.29 -1.58 -36.79
N ALA A 187 -9.81 -1.34 -35.56
CA ALA A 187 -8.55 -1.87 -35.05
C ALA A 187 -8.54 -3.42 -35.06
N LEU A 188 -9.60 -4.05 -34.55
CA LEU A 188 -9.74 -5.51 -34.56
C LEU A 188 -9.83 -6.07 -35.99
N THR A 189 -10.53 -5.37 -36.89
CA THR A 189 -10.61 -5.76 -38.31
C THR A 189 -9.24 -5.65 -38.99
N GLY A 190 -8.48 -4.59 -38.71
CA GLY A 190 -7.10 -4.42 -39.17
C GLY A 190 -6.17 -5.53 -38.66
N GLN A 191 -6.27 -5.86 -37.37
CA GLN A 191 -5.52 -6.96 -36.76
C GLN A 191 -5.90 -8.31 -37.41
N ALA A 192 -7.19 -8.58 -37.59
CA ALA A 192 -7.66 -9.80 -38.23
C ALA A 192 -7.13 -9.94 -39.67
N ARG A 193 -7.17 -8.87 -40.46
CA ARG A 193 -6.58 -8.85 -41.82
C ARG A 193 -5.09 -9.16 -41.79
N LYS A 194 -4.33 -8.51 -40.90
CA LYS A 194 -2.89 -8.75 -40.74
C LYS A 194 -2.60 -10.20 -40.35
N THR A 195 -3.38 -10.78 -39.44
CA THR A 195 -3.25 -12.20 -39.06
C THR A 195 -3.54 -13.12 -40.22
N VAL A 196 -4.61 -12.86 -40.99
CA VAL A 196 -4.95 -13.63 -42.20
C VAL A 196 -3.82 -13.54 -43.24
N GLU A 197 -3.31 -12.34 -43.53
CA GLU A 197 -2.18 -12.13 -44.45
C GLU A 197 -0.92 -12.87 -43.98
N THR A 198 -0.61 -12.80 -42.68
CA THR A 198 0.55 -13.50 -42.09
C THR A 198 0.41 -15.02 -42.23
N MET A 199 -0.78 -15.56 -41.97
CA MET A 199 -1.06 -16.99 -42.12
C MET A 199 -1.02 -17.44 -43.59
N LEU A 200 -1.47 -16.59 -44.52
CA LEU A 200 -1.37 -16.88 -45.96
C LEU A 200 0.10 -16.87 -46.44
N ALA A 201 0.93 -16.00 -45.87
CA ALA A 201 2.36 -15.89 -46.18
C ALA A 201 3.25 -16.91 -45.43
N ALA A 202 2.74 -17.52 -44.36
CA ALA A 202 3.49 -18.50 -43.57
C ALA A 202 3.79 -19.75 -44.40
N GLN A 203 5.05 -20.20 -44.37
CA GLN A 203 5.53 -21.37 -45.10
C GLN A 203 5.15 -22.67 -44.36
N ILE A 204 3.87 -23.00 -44.35
CA ILE A 204 3.31 -24.10 -43.55
C ILE A 204 3.22 -25.44 -44.29
N LEU A 205 3.56 -25.50 -45.59
CA LEU A 205 3.44 -26.71 -46.40
C LEU A 205 4.81 -27.29 -46.77
N THR A 206 5.04 -28.55 -46.39
CA THR A 206 6.19 -29.34 -46.83
C THR A 206 5.72 -30.47 -47.73
N PHE A 207 6.25 -30.55 -48.96
CA PHE A 207 5.94 -31.66 -49.87
C PHE A 207 6.76 -32.90 -49.52
N LYS A 208 6.14 -34.07 -49.61
CA LYS A 208 6.73 -35.36 -49.20
C LYS A 208 7.90 -35.82 -50.09
N ASP A 209 8.02 -35.27 -51.29
CA ASP A 209 9.06 -35.63 -52.25
C ASP A 209 10.05 -34.46 -52.48
N ASN A 210 11.19 -34.51 -51.77
CA ASN A 210 12.49 -33.88 -52.05
C ASN A 210 12.60 -32.36 -52.32
N SER A 211 11.56 -31.54 -52.20
CA SER A 211 11.74 -30.09 -52.10
C SER A 211 11.84 -29.67 -50.63
N GLU A 212 13.06 -29.48 -50.12
CA GLU A 212 13.32 -28.92 -48.78
C GLU A 212 12.81 -27.46 -48.61
N GLN A 213 12.23 -26.86 -49.65
CA GLN A 213 11.69 -25.51 -49.58
C GLN A 213 10.25 -25.55 -49.08
N PRO A 214 9.97 -25.05 -47.86
CA PRO A 214 8.61 -24.93 -47.38
C PRO A 214 7.88 -23.85 -48.19
N MET A 215 6.65 -24.16 -48.62
CA MET A 215 5.81 -23.26 -49.43
C MET A 215 4.71 -22.63 -48.58
N SER A 216 4.37 -21.38 -48.88
CA SER A 216 3.22 -20.68 -48.31
C SER A 216 1.93 -20.94 -49.09
N LEU A 217 0.79 -20.59 -48.50
CA LEU A 217 -0.51 -20.61 -49.21
C LEU A 217 -0.55 -19.59 -50.35
N LEU A 218 0.19 -18.48 -50.19
CA LEU A 218 0.39 -17.48 -51.23
C LEU A 218 1.17 -18.06 -52.42
N ASP A 219 2.20 -18.87 -52.17
CA ASP A 219 2.99 -19.52 -53.22
C ASP A 219 2.13 -20.49 -54.04
N LEU A 220 1.28 -21.28 -53.38
CA LEU A 220 0.32 -22.15 -54.07
C LEU A 220 -0.68 -21.39 -54.93
N ALA A 221 -1.19 -20.26 -54.42
CA ALA A 221 -2.05 -19.37 -55.21
C ALA A 221 -1.30 -18.81 -56.42
N GLY A 222 -0.02 -18.46 -56.25
CA GLY A 222 0.88 -18.03 -57.33
C GLY A 222 1.11 -19.11 -58.39
N ILE A 223 1.38 -20.35 -57.97
CA ILE A 223 1.56 -21.50 -58.87
C ILE A 223 0.29 -21.75 -59.68
N ARG A 224 -0.89 -21.71 -59.04
CA ARG A 224 -2.17 -21.82 -59.73
C ARG A 224 -2.31 -20.74 -60.83
N ALA A 225 -2.07 -19.47 -60.50
CA ALA A 225 -2.16 -18.38 -61.47
C ALA A 225 -1.17 -18.55 -62.63
N GLN A 226 0.04 -19.05 -62.36
CA GLN A 226 1.04 -19.35 -63.40
C GLN A 226 0.59 -20.50 -64.32
N LEU A 227 -0.05 -21.54 -63.77
CA LEU A 227 -0.61 -22.64 -64.58
C LEU A 227 -1.76 -22.17 -65.46
N GLU A 228 -2.66 -21.31 -64.94
CA GLU A 228 -3.74 -20.71 -65.72
C GLU A 228 -3.19 -19.83 -66.86
N ALA A 229 -2.15 -19.03 -66.59
CA ALA A 229 -1.49 -18.21 -67.60
C ALA A 229 -0.81 -19.05 -68.69
N ARG A 230 -0.10 -20.12 -68.30
CA ARG A 230 0.52 -21.07 -69.25
C ARG A 230 -0.50 -21.82 -70.07
N ALA A 231 -1.65 -22.19 -69.48
CA ALA A 231 -2.73 -22.80 -70.23
C ALA A 231 -3.25 -21.87 -71.34
N GLY A 232 -3.38 -20.57 -71.05
CA GLY A 232 -3.75 -19.56 -72.05
C GLY A 232 -2.71 -19.41 -73.17
N GLN A 233 -1.41 -19.51 -72.84
CA GLN A 233 -0.33 -19.49 -73.83
C GLN A 233 -0.34 -20.75 -74.72
N ALA A 234 -0.42 -21.95 -74.12
CA ALA A 234 -0.49 -23.21 -74.84
C ALA A 234 -1.70 -23.26 -75.80
N GLU A 235 -2.85 -22.71 -75.38
CA GLU A 235 -4.03 -22.60 -76.24
C GLU A 235 -3.79 -21.64 -77.42
N ALA A 236 -3.14 -20.50 -77.20
CA ALA A 236 -2.78 -19.56 -78.27
C ALA A 236 -1.77 -20.17 -79.27
N GLU A 237 -0.93 -21.11 -78.83
CA GLU A 237 0.04 -21.83 -79.66
C GLU A 237 -0.53 -23.07 -80.37
N GLY A 238 -1.83 -23.38 -80.18
CA GLY A 238 -2.49 -24.53 -80.79
C GLY A 238 -2.22 -25.88 -80.07
N GLN A 239 -1.69 -25.85 -78.84
CA GLN A 239 -1.41 -27.02 -78.01
C GLN A 239 -2.58 -27.36 -77.08
N GLY A 240 -3.75 -27.68 -77.65
CA GLY A 240 -5.00 -27.83 -76.87
C GLY A 240 -4.96 -28.90 -75.75
N GLU A 241 -4.22 -29.99 -75.94
CA GLU A 241 -4.09 -31.04 -74.92
C GLU A 241 -3.27 -30.58 -73.71
N GLU A 242 -2.19 -29.83 -73.94
CA GLU A 242 -1.36 -29.25 -72.88
C GLU A 242 -2.12 -28.18 -72.10
N ALA A 243 -2.85 -27.30 -72.81
CA ALA A 243 -3.72 -26.30 -72.19
C ALA A 243 -4.77 -26.94 -71.27
N THR A 244 -5.33 -28.08 -71.68
CA THR A 244 -6.32 -28.82 -70.87
C THR A 244 -5.67 -29.40 -69.60
N ARG A 245 -4.51 -30.06 -69.71
CA ARG A 245 -3.79 -30.60 -68.54
C ARG A 245 -3.38 -29.50 -67.54
N LEU A 246 -2.94 -28.35 -68.04
CA LEU A 246 -2.56 -27.20 -67.19
C LEU A 246 -3.77 -26.61 -66.46
N ARG A 247 -4.95 -26.54 -67.09
CA ARG A 247 -6.21 -26.13 -66.45
C ARG A 247 -6.65 -27.12 -65.38
N GLU A 248 -6.63 -28.42 -65.67
CA GLU A 248 -6.97 -29.47 -64.71
C GLU A 248 -6.03 -29.43 -63.48
N ALA A 249 -4.73 -29.20 -63.69
CA ALA A 249 -3.76 -29.04 -62.61
C ALA A 249 -4.04 -27.76 -61.78
N ALA A 250 -4.30 -26.63 -62.44
CA ALA A 250 -4.66 -25.38 -61.76
C ALA A 250 -5.95 -25.52 -60.93
N GLU A 251 -6.96 -26.19 -61.49
CA GLU A 251 -8.23 -26.47 -60.81
C GLU A 251 -8.02 -27.39 -59.61
N GLY A 252 -7.22 -28.45 -59.76
CA GLY A 252 -6.86 -29.36 -58.66
C GLY A 252 -6.18 -28.62 -57.50
N ILE A 253 -5.22 -27.75 -57.79
CA ILE A 253 -4.58 -26.88 -56.78
C ILE A 253 -5.60 -25.93 -56.15
N GLY A 254 -6.48 -25.32 -56.95
CA GLY A 254 -7.55 -24.44 -56.46
C GLY A 254 -8.51 -25.14 -55.51
N GLN A 255 -8.94 -26.37 -55.82
CA GLN A 255 -9.81 -27.17 -54.97
C GLN A 255 -9.11 -27.57 -53.65
N GLN A 256 -7.85 -27.99 -53.70
CA GLN A 256 -7.08 -28.32 -52.49
C GLN A 256 -6.81 -27.09 -51.63
N LEU A 257 -6.47 -25.95 -52.24
CA LEU A 257 -6.27 -24.69 -51.52
C LEU A 257 -7.56 -24.22 -50.84
N GLY A 258 -8.69 -24.31 -51.56
CA GLY A 258 -10.00 -23.98 -51.00
C GLY A 258 -10.37 -24.88 -49.81
N LYS A 259 -10.12 -26.19 -49.93
CA LYS A 259 -10.33 -27.14 -48.83
C LYS A 259 -9.41 -26.85 -47.65
N LEU A 260 -8.12 -26.60 -47.88
CA LEU A 260 -7.16 -26.34 -46.83
C LEU A 260 -7.47 -25.03 -46.09
N LYS A 261 -7.87 -23.97 -46.81
CA LYS A 261 -8.35 -22.72 -46.19
C LYS A 261 -9.66 -22.94 -45.39
N ALA A 262 -10.55 -23.82 -45.86
CA ALA A 262 -11.79 -24.13 -45.17
C ALA A 262 -11.58 -24.99 -43.90
N ASP A 263 -10.57 -25.86 -43.91
CA ASP A 263 -10.26 -26.77 -42.80
C ASP A 263 -9.30 -26.16 -41.77
N PHE A 264 -8.60 -25.07 -42.10
CA PHE A 264 -7.61 -24.45 -41.20
C PHE A 264 -8.31 -23.56 -40.15
N PRO A 265 -8.31 -23.95 -38.86
CA PRO A 265 -8.87 -23.12 -37.79
C PRO A 265 -7.98 -21.90 -37.55
N LEU A 266 -8.59 -20.75 -37.37
CA LEU A 266 -7.95 -19.48 -37.07
C LEU A 266 -8.61 -18.87 -35.84
N GLU A 267 -7.84 -18.60 -34.81
CA GLU A 267 -8.29 -17.83 -33.65
C GLU A 267 -8.01 -16.34 -33.90
N LEU A 268 -9.06 -15.53 -33.78
CA LEU A 268 -8.99 -14.08 -33.92
C LEU A 268 -9.54 -13.42 -32.66
N GLU A 269 -9.02 -12.25 -32.30
CA GLU A 269 -9.62 -11.45 -31.23
C GLU A 269 -10.87 -10.75 -31.75
N GLY A 270 -12.03 -11.01 -31.15
CA GLY A 270 -13.29 -10.34 -31.44
C GLY A 270 -13.67 -9.34 -30.34
N MET A 271 -14.66 -8.48 -30.61
CA MET A 271 -15.05 -7.46 -29.65
C MET A 271 -15.57 -8.02 -28.31
N THR A 272 -16.16 -9.22 -28.34
CA THR A 272 -16.67 -9.91 -27.14
C THR A 272 -15.66 -10.90 -26.54
N GLY A 273 -14.46 -11.02 -27.12
CA GLY A 273 -13.43 -12.00 -26.77
C GLY A 273 -12.97 -12.82 -28.00
N PRO A 274 -12.16 -13.87 -27.80
CA PRO A 274 -11.61 -14.67 -28.89
C PRO A 274 -12.71 -15.41 -29.68
N VAL A 275 -12.56 -15.42 -31.01
CA VAL A 275 -13.47 -16.05 -31.97
C VAL A 275 -12.68 -17.04 -32.83
N THR A 276 -13.05 -18.32 -32.77
CA THR A 276 -12.52 -19.35 -33.68
C THR A 276 -13.29 -19.33 -35.00
N THR A 277 -12.59 -19.17 -36.11
CA THR A 277 -13.14 -19.19 -37.47
C THR A 277 -12.26 -20.05 -38.37
N THR A 278 -12.56 -20.12 -39.66
CA THR A 278 -11.68 -20.76 -40.65
C THR A 278 -10.96 -19.69 -41.46
N LEU A 279 -9.77 -20.00 -41.96
CA LEU A 279 -8.99 -19.07 -42.78
C LEU A 279 -9.79 -18.59 -44.01
N ALA A 280 -10.54 -19.49 -44.66
CA ALA A 280 -11.41 -19.14 -45.79
C ALA A 280 -12.49 -18.11 -45.43
N ARG A 281 -13.10 -18.24 -44.24
CA ARG A 281 -14.13 -17.30 -43.80
C ARG A 281 -13.54 -15.95 -43.39
N ALA A 282 -12.38 -15.98 -42.72
CA ALA A 282 -11.64 -14.78 -42.30
C ALA A 282 -11.10 -13.96 -43.47
N GLU A 283 -10.73 -14.62 -44.57
CA GLU A 283 -10.27 -13.96 -45.80
C GLU A 283 -11.41 -13.19 -46.51
N VAL A 284 -12.65 -13.72 -46.45
CA VAL A 284 -13.80 -13.11 -47.13
C VAL A 284 -14.42 -11.98 -46.31
N ASP A 285 -14.60 -12.18 -45.00
CA ASP A 285 -15.30 -11.22 -44.14
C ASP A 285 -14.69 -11.15 -42.74
N PRO A 286 -13.48 -10.57 -42.59
CA PRO A 286 -12.82 -10.45 -41.30
C PRO A 286 -13.63 -9.58 -40.34
N GLU A 287 -14.29 -8.54 -40.85
CA GLU A 287 -15.10 -7.59 -40.08
C GLU A 287 -16.33 -8.25 -39.45
N GLY A 288 -17.08 -9.02 -40.24
CA GLY A 288 -18.25 -9.77 -39.75
C GLY A 288 -17.90 -10.88 -38.76
N ILE A 289 -16.64 -11.31 -38.70
CA ILE A 289 -16.16 -12.28 -37.71
C ILE A 289 -15.75 -11.60 -36.40
N VAL A 290 -14.89 -10.58 -36.45
CA VAL A 290 -14.33 -9.97 -35.23
C VAL A 290 -15.21 -8.89 -34.63
N ALA A 291 -16.02 -8.23 -35.44
CA ALA A 291 -16.93 -7.17 -35.01
C ALA A 291 -18.33 -7.33 -35.64
N PRO A 292 -19.00 -8.49 -35.45
CA PRO A 292 -20.34 -8.69 -35.98
C PRO A 292 -21.29 -7.61 -35.45
N GLU A 293 -22.31 -7.25 -36.22
CA GLU A 293 -23.27 -6.20 -35.86
C GLU A 293 -23.88 -6.42 -34.47
N ALA A 294 -24.16 -7.68 -34.10
CA ALA A 294 -24.65 -8.04 -32.77
C ALA A 294 -23.66 -7.68 -31.65
N ALA A 295 -22.35 -7.89 -31.86
CA ALA A 295 -21.32 -7.48 -30.91
C ALA A 295 -21.21 -5.95 -30.86
N ARG A 296 -21.28 -5.26 -32.01
CA ARG A 296 -21.26 -3.78 -32.10
C ARG A 296 -22.39 -3.18 -31.29
N ARG A 297 -23.58 -3.74 -31.46
CA ARG A 297 -24.77 -3.38 -30.70
C ARG A 297 -24.59 -3.64 -29.20
N ALA A 298 -24.06 -4.80 -28.81
CA ALA A 298 -23.87 -5.13 -27.39
C ALA A 298 -22.88 -4.17 -26.70
N ALA A 299 -21.72 -3.91 -27.32
CA ALA A 299 -20.68 -3.02 -26.80
C ALA A 299 -21.19 -1.57 -26.71
N LEU A 300 -21.93 -1.11 -27.72
CA LEU A 300 -22.51 0.22 -27.74
C LEU A 300 -23.59 0.39 -26.68
N ALA A 301 -24.44 -0.63 -26.49
CA ALA A 301 -25.46 -0.65 -25.44
C ALA A 301 -24.83 -0.58 -24.03
N ASP A 302 -23.76 -1.33 -23.78
CA ASP A 302 -23.07 -1.30 -22.48
C ASP A 302 -22.48 0.08 -22.18
N ARG A 303 -21.78 0.68 -23.16
CA ARG A 303 -21.21 2.03 -23.01
C ARG A 303 -22.28 3.09 -22.79
N LEU A 304 -23.41 3.00 -23.51
CA LEU A 304 -24.55 3.90 -23.34
C LEU A 304 -25.19 3.78 -21.94
N VAL A 305 -25.41 2.55 -21.47
CA VAL A 305 -25.98 2.28 -20.14
C VAL A 305 -25.08 2.84 -19.05
N GLU A 306 -23.79 2.59 -19.12
CA GLU A 306 -22.83 3.03 -18.10
C GLU A 306 -22.68 4.56 -18.09
N HIS A 307 -22.73 5.21 -19.26
CA HIS A 307 -22.70 6.67 -19.33
C HIS A 307 -23.98 7.30 -18.76
N ARG A 308 -25.16 6.77 -19.10
CA ARG A 308 -26.44 7.23 -18.53
C ARG A 308 -26.51 7.01 -17.02
N LEU A 309 -25.93 5.92 -16.52
CA LEU A 309 -25.85 5.65 -15.09
C LEU A 309 -24.95 6.66 -14.36
N ARG A 310 -23.78 6.97 -14.94
CA ARG A 310 -22.87 8.00 -14.42
C ARG A 310 -23.52 9.39 -14.37
N ASN A 311 -24.22 9.80 -15.43
CA ASN A 311 -24.94 11.07 -15.45
C ASN A 311 -26.04 11.12 -14.38
N HIS A 312 -26.77 10.02 -14.21
CA HIS A 312 -27.80 9.93 -13.17
C HIS A 312 -27.23 10.00 -11.74
N LEU A 313 -26.06 9.38 -11.51
CA LEU A 313 -25.36 9.47 -10.23
C LEU A 313 -24.85 10.89 -9.95
N ALA A 314 -24.36 11.59 -10.97
CA ALA A 314 -23.92 12.98 -10.86
C ALA A 314 -25.09 13.91 -10.51
N GLU A 315 -26.25 13.74 -11.16
CA GLU A 315 -27.48 14.49 -10.85
C GLU A 315 -28.08 14.12 -9.49
N GLY A 316 -28.03 12.85 -9.10
CA GLY A 316 -28.52 12.38 -7.81
C GLY A 316 -27.75 12.98 -6.63
N ARG A 317 -26.41 13.10 -6.78
CA ARG A 317 -25.57 13.77 -5.77
C ARG A 317 -25.81 15.26 -5.70
N SER A 318 -26.10 15.94 -6.81
CA SER A 318 -26.36 17.38 -6.79
C SER A 318 -27.71 17.72 -6.15
N ARG A 319 -28.75 16.89 -6.34
CA ARG A 319 -30.06 17.08 -5.70
C ARG A 319 -30.08 16.71 -4.21
N ALA A 320 -29.37 15.65 -3.81
CA ALA A 320 -29.29 15.25 -2.40
C ALA A 320 -28.59 16.29 -1.50
N GLY A 321 -27.87 17.26 -2.09
CA GLY A 321 -27.26 18.37 -1.37
C GLY A 321 -28.17 19.56 -1.09
N ALA A 322 -29.41 19.60 -1.62
CA ALA A 322 -30.19 20.85 -1.73
C ALA A 322 -31.43 20.99 -0.82
N GLU A 323 -31.94 19.95 -0.16
CA GLU A 323 -33.15 20.08 0.68
C GLU A 323 -33.02 19.40 2.06
N PRO A 324 -33.11 20.15 3.18
CA PRO A 324 -33.32 19.57 4.50
C PRO A 324 -34.83 19.41 4.74
N GLU A 325 -35.36 18.20 4.55
CA GLU A 325 -36.78 17.91 4.85
C GLU A 325 -37.10 18.02 6.37
N ASP A 326 -37.96 19.00 6.68
CA ASP A 326 -38.86 19.21 7.82
C ASP A 326 -38.63 18.45 9.14
N LEU A 327 -37.96 19.15 10.06
CA LEU A 327 -37.83 18.86 11.50
C LEU A 327 -39.16 18.48 12.21
N ARG A 328 -40.31 18.88 11.64
CA ARG A 328 -41.65 18.62 12.19
C ARG A 328 -42.12 17.18 11.93
N GLY A 329 -41.71 16.55 10.82
CA GLY A 329 -41.90 15.12 10.58
C GLY A 329 -41.05 14.25 11.51
N TRP A 330 -39.92 14.78 11.94
CA TRP A 330 -38.95 14.10 12.80
C TRP A 330 -39.39 13.98 14.27
N ILE A 331 -40.02 15.02 14.83
CA ILE A 331 -40.49 15.01 16.23
C ILE A 331 -41.72 14.08 16.40
N LEU A 332 -42.59 13.98 15.39
CA LEU A 332 -43.76 13.09 15.42
C LEU A 332 -43.40 11.61 15.17
N ALA A 333 -42.35 11.33 14.39
CA ALA A 333 -41.83 9.98 14.19
C ALA A 333 -41.14 9.42 15.45
N GLY A 334 -40.51 10.26 16.27
CA GLY A 334 -39.88 9.84 17.54
C GLY A 334 -40.88 9.33 18.60
N GLY A 335 -42.12 9.84 18.59
CA GLY A 335 -43.15 9.46 19.58
C GLY A 335 -43.99 8.23 19.22
N THR A 336 -44.00 7.80 17.95
CA THR A 336 -44.90 6.74 17.47
C THR A 336 -44.28 5.71 16.54
N SER A 337 -43.00 5.85 16.14
CA SER A 337 -42.48 5.03 15.05
C SER A 337 -42.26 3.57 15.43
N GLU A 338 -42.92 2.73 14.64
CA GLU A 338 -42.74 1.31 14.35
C GLU A 338 -41.27 0.88 14.09
N ALA A 339 -40.31 1.81 14.04
CA ALA A 339 -38.94 1.60 13.59
C ALA A 339 -37.99 1.03 14.66
N VAL A 340 -38.24 1.26 15.95
CA VAL A 340 -37.37 0.74 17.04
C VAL A 340 -37.64 -0.74 17.33
N THR A 341 -38.82 -1.27 16.94
CA THR A 341 -39.23 -2.64 17.34
C THR A 341 -39.18 -3.67 16.22
N LYS A 342 -39.22 -3.29 14.94
CA LYS A 342 -39.22 -4.27 13.82
C LYS A 342 -37.84 -4.63 13.27
N GLY A 343 -36.77 -3.92 13.61
CA GLY A 343 -35.40 -4.28 13.24
C GLY A 343 -34.58 -4.68 14.46
N ALA A 344 -34.22 -5.97 14.55
CA ALA A 344 -33.31 -6.58 15.53
C ALA A 344 -33.88 -6.89 16.94
N GLY A 345 -34.00 -8.19 17.22
CA GLY A 345 -34.34 -8.78 18.51
C GLY A 345 -33.35 -8.49 19.66
N GLY A 346 -32.33 -7.67 19.46
CA GLY A 346 -31.40 -7.20 20.51
C GLY A 346 -31.40 -5.68 20.67
N LEU A 347 -31.22 -4.93 19.57
CA LEU A 347 -31.10 -3.46 19.58
C LEU A 347 -32.37 -2.74 20.04
N GLY A 348 -33.56 -3.22 19.70
CA GLY A 348 -34.82 -2.62 20.17
C GLY A 348 -35.03 -2.78 21.68
N ARG A 349 -34.53 -3.88 22.27
CA ARG A 349 -34.54 -4.10 23.72
C ARG A 349 -33.51 -3.20 24.41
N ALA A 350 -32.30 -3.09 23.85
CA ALA A 350 -31.26 -2.20 24.34
C ALA A 350 -31.70 -0.71 24.31
N ALA A 351 -32.31 -0.25 23.22
CA ALA A 351 -32.82 1.12 23.10
C ALA A 351 -33.94 1.42 24.12
N ARG A 352 -34.83 0.44 24.37
CA ARG A 352 -35.88 0.56 25.41
C ARG A 352 -35.27 0.65 26.81
N HIS A 353 -34.28 -0.20 27.13
CA HIS A 353 -33.61 -0.16 28.42
C HIS A 353 -32.80 1.14 28.60
N ALA A 354 -32.09 1.60 27.56
CA ALA A 354 -31.36 2.86 27.57
C ALA A 354 -32.29 4.05 27.78
N ALA A 355 -33.48 4.08 27.16
CA ALA A 355 -34.46 5.13 27.37
C ALA A 355 -35.02 5.15 28.81
N VAL A 356 -35.28 3.98 29.40
CA VAL A 356 -35.73 3.87 30.81
C VAL A 356 -34.63 4.29 31.79
N ILE A 357 -33.38 3.88 31.54
CA ILE A 357 -32.21 4.28 32.34
C ILE A 357 -31.98 5.78 32.23
N ALA A 358 -32.08 6.37 31.04
CA ALA A 358 -31.99 7.82 30.86
C ALA A 358 -33.07 8.52 31.70
N PHE A 359 -34.32 8.09 31.61
CA PHE A 359 -35.41 8.72 32.33
C PHE A 359 -35.23 8.63 33.86
N LEU A 360 -34.77 7.48 34.37
CA LEU A 360 -34.42 7.29 35.78
C LEU A 360 -33.31 8.24 36.24
N LEU A 361 -32.22 8.32 35.49
CA LEU A 361 -31.06 9.12 35.85
C LEU A 361 -31.36 10.62 35.78
N GLY A 362 -32.14 11.07 34.79
CA GLY A 362 -32.61 12.45 34.73
C GLY A 362 -33.52 12.83 35.90
N PHE A 363 -34.39 11.92 36.36
CA PHE A 363 -35.27 12.16 37.50
C PHE A 363 -34.50 12.25 38.83
N VAL A 364 -33.50 11.38 39.01
CA VAL A 364 -32.60 11.43 40.17
C VAL A 364 -31.81 12.73 40.20
N GLY A 365 -31.27 13.18 39.05
CA GLY A 365 -30.51 14.43 38.95
C GLY A 365 -31.34 15.68 39.21
N LEU A 366 -32.57 15.73 38.70
CA LEU A 366 -33.51 16.80 38.99
C LEU A 366 -33.92 16.81 40.48
N GLY A 367 -34.14 15.62 41.06
CA GLY A 367 -34.44 15.45 42.48
C GLY A 367 -33.32 15.91 43.39
N THR A 368 -32.06 15.55 43.11
CA THR A 368 -30.90 15.97 43.92
C THR A 368 -30.63 17.46 43.83
N ASN A 369 -30.89 18.09 42.67
CA ASN A 369 -30.70 19.54 42.50
C ASN A 369 -31.77 20.34 43.27
N ALA A 370 -33.03 19.88 43.26
CA ALA A 370 -34.12 20.52 44.02
C ALA A 370 -33.99 20.34 45.55
N LEU A 371 -33.47 19.19 46.00
CA LEU A 371 -33.38 18.85 47.43
C LEU A 371 -32.04 19.20 48.06
N GLY A 372 -30.95 19.22 47.30
CA GLY A 372 -29.59 19.41 47.81
C GLY A 372 -29.38 20.79 48.45
N ALA A 373 -30.02 21.82 47.92
CA ALA A 373 -29.99 23.16 48.51
C ALA A 373 -30.70 23.21 49.88
N GLY A 374 -31.82 22.49 50.04
CA GLY A 374 -32.53 22.42 51.32
C GLY A 374 -31.77 21.64 52.39
N VAL A 375 -31.18 20.50 52.02
CA VAL A 375 -30.41 19.64 52.93
C VAL A 375 -29.15 20.35 53.44
N THR A 376 -28.42 21.02 52.55
CA THR A 376 -27.20 21.76 52.92
C THR A 376 -27.52 22.99 53.78
N ALA A 377 -28.65 23.66 53.54
CA ALA A 377 -29.15 24.74 54.38
C ALA A 377 -29.48 24.25 55.80
N SER A 378 -30.24 23.16 55.95
CA SER A 378 -30.61 22.60 57.26
C SER A 378 -29.39 22.13 58.07
N LEU A 379 -28.39 21.51 57.42
CA LEU A 379 -27.15 21.11 58.07
C LEU A 379 -26.31 22.32 58.54
N LYS A 380 -26.28 23.38 57.73
CA LYS A 380 -25.59 24.63 58.08
C LYS A 380 -26.29 25.37 59.22
N GLU A 381 -27.61 25.33 59.29
CA GLU A 381 -28.38 25.91 60.39
C GLU A 381 -28.14 25.15 61.71
N ALA A 382 -28.07 23.82 61.65
CA ALA A 382 -27.69 22.98 62.80
C ALA A 382 -26.25 23.27 63.29
N GLU A 383 -25.30 23.44 62.36
CA GLU A 383 -23.91 23.80 62.63
C GLU A 383 -23.80 25.18 63.31
N LEU A 384 -24.47 26.20 62.76
CA LEU A 384 -24.50 27.56 63.34
C LEU A 384 -25.16 27.56 64.73
N GLY A 385 -26.22 26.78 64.92
CA GLY A 385 -26.88 26.62 66.22
C GLY A 385 -26.02 25.93 67.27
N LEU A 386 -25.09 25.06 66.89
CA LEU A 386 -24.17 24.38 67.80
C LEU A 386 -22.92 25.24 68.08
N ALA A 387 -22.35 25.89 67.05
CA ALA A 387 -21.25 26.83 67.18
C ALA A 387 -21.61 28.07 68.01
N GLY A 388 -22.85 28.56 67.91
CA GLY A 388 -23.36 29.65 68.76
C GLY A 388 -23.44 29.26 70.24
N ARG A 389 -23.74 28.00 70.56
CA ARG A 389 -23.77 27.49 71.94
C ARG A 389 -22.37 27.30 72.52
N LEU A 390 -21.41 26.83 71.72
CA LEU A 390 -20.02 26.62 72.11
C LEU A 390 -19.24 27.94 72.25
N SER A 391 -19.51 28.94 71.39
CA SER A 391 -18.88 30.26 71.50
C SER A 391 -19.35 31.05 72.71
N ALA A 392 -20.62 30.88 73.13
CA ALA A 392 -21.11 31.44 74.39
C ALA A 392 -20.38 30.85 75.62
N GLN A 393 -19.88 29.62 75.53
CA GLN A 393 -19.05 28.97 76.56
C GLN A 393 -17.58 29.45 76.54
N SER A 394 -17.00 29.73 75.36
CA SER A 394 -15.59 30.17 75.24
C SER A 394 -15.39 31.65 75.54
N VAL A 395 -16.39 32.51 75.29
CA VAL A 395 -16.33 33.94 75.64
C VAL A 395 -16.33 34.16 77.17
N GLN A 396 -16.82 33.21 77.96
CA GLN A 396 -16.68 33.25 79.43
C GLN A 396 -15.25 32.93 79.93
N THR A 397 -14.40 32.32 79.11
CA THR A 397 -13.03 31.91 79.52
C THR A 397 -11.92 32.82 78.98
N ALA A 398 -12.18 33.61 77.93
CA ALA A 398 -11.16 34.44 77.27
C ALA A 398 -11.07 35.91 77.75
N ALA A 399 -11.89 36.36 78.70
CA ALA A 399 -11.85 37.73 79.24
C ALA A 399 -10.67 38.01 80.22
N ALA A 400 -9.66 37.14 80.28
CA ALA A 400 -8.50 37.30 81.15
C ALA A 400 -7.19 37.19 80.35
N ARG A 401 -6.73 38.33 79.82
CA ARG A 401 -5.32 38.76 79.59
C ARG A 401 -5.14 39.48 78.25
N THR A 402 -4.76 40.75 78.35
CA THR A 402 -4.33 41.62 77.25
C THR A 402 -2.95 42.17 77.57
N GLU A 403 -2.06 42.23 76.57
CA GLU A 403 -1.13 43.36 76.39
C GLU A 403 -0.52 43.37 74.97
N ALA A 404 -0.10 44.56 74.55
CA ALA A 404 -0.05 45.10 73.18
C ALA A 404 1.39 45.26 72.59
N PRO A 405 1.56 45.62 71.30
CA PRO A 405 2.77 45.41 70.48
C PRO A 405 3.47 46.70 69.96
N ALA A 406 4.55 46.55 69.17
CA ALA A 406 5.16 47.55 68.26
C ALA A 406 5.79 46.80 67.06
N GLU A 407 5.52 47.07 65.76
CA GLU A 407 5.83 48.24 64.89
C GLU A 407 7.34 48.58 64.79
N ALA A 408 7.96 48.91 63.66
CA ALA A 408 7.62 48.97 62.23
C ALA A 408 8.93 49.24 61.43
N ASP A 409 8.80 49.26 60.09
CA ASP A 409 9.37 50.24 59.15
C ASP A 409 10.35 49.85 58.02
N ALA A 410 10.04 50.52 56.90
CA ALA A 410 10.51 50.45 55.52
C ALA A 410 10.78 51.86 54.97
N SER A 411 11.52 52.00 53.85
CA SER A 411 11.58 53.16 52.90
C SER A 411 12.95 53.17 52.15
N ASP A 412 13.20 53.76 50.98
CA ASP A 412 12.50 54.06 49.71
C ASP A 412 13.57 54.55 48.67
N LEU A 413 13.43 54.16 47.39
CA LEU A 413 13.60 54.88 46.07
C LEU A 413 14.74 55.92 45.83
N ALA A 414 15.33 56.20 44.64
CA ALA A 414 15.45 55.65 43.27
C ALA A 414 16.37 56.61 42.43
N SER A 415 17.27 56.11 41.55
CA SER A 415 17.80 56.83 40.37
C SER A 415 18.40 55.85 39.35
N ASP A 416 18.47 56.25 38.07
CA ASP A 416 18.74 55.49 36.83
C ASP A 416 20.07 54.72 36.68
N GLU A 417 20.31 53.85 37.66
CA GLU A 417 21.16 52.65 37.62
C GLU A 417 20.26 51.38 37.66
N ALA A 418 18.95 51.60 37.55
CA ALA A 418 17.89 50.62 37.79
C ALA A 418 17.68 49.63 36.62
N THR A 419 17.91 49.99 35.35
CA THR A 419 17.68 49.03 34.24
C THR A 419 18.87 48.10 34.01
N THR A 420 20.10 48.58 34.20
CA THR A 420 21.35 47.79 34.09
C THR A 420 21.62 46.94 35.33
N THR A 421 21.18 47.39 36.52
CA THR A 421 21.17 46.56 37.73
C THR A 421 20.03 45.53 37.72
N MET A 422 18.85 45.84 37.14
CA MET A 422 17.74 44.89 37.01
C MET A 422 18.04 43.71 36.07
N LEU A 423 18.86 43.89 35.03
CA LEU A 423 19.35 42.80 34.16
C LEU A 423 20.46 41.94 34.79
N ARG A 424 21.35 42.54 35.61
CA ARG A 424 22.35 41.78 36.38
C ARG A 424 21.76 41.09 37.62
N ALA A 425 20.71 41.66 38.23
CA ALA A 425 20.00 41.09 39.36
C ALA A 425 19.01 39.99 38.95
N SER A 426 18.37 40.07 37.77
CA SER A 426 17.47 39.01 37.29
C SER A 426 18.22 37.71 36.92
N MET A 427 19.44 37.82 36.39
CA MET A 427 20.32 36.67 36.15
C MET A 427 20.89 36.06 37.44
N ARG A 428 21.26 36.88 38.45
CA ARG A 428 21.72 36.37 39.76
C ARG A 428 20.58 35.78 40.61
N ALA A 429 19.36 36.33 40.54
CA ALA A 429 18.19 35.81 41.26
C ALA A 429 17.60 34.52 40.65
N SER A 430 17.77 34.30 39.34
CA SER A 430 17.34 33.05 38.69
C SER A 430 18.30 31.89 38.95
N PHE A 431 19.61 32.18 39.05
CA PHE A 431 20.63 31.19 39.40
C PHE A 431 20.57 30.79 40.89
N ALA A 432 20.23 31.72 41.79
CA ALA A 432 20.04 31.41 43.22
C ALA A 432 18.74 30.61 43.53
N ARG A 433 17.64 30.83 42.79
CA ARG A 433 16.39 30.06 42.96
C ARG A 433 16.47 28.61 42.45
N ALA A 434 17.31 28.34 41.45
CA ALA A 434 17.51 26.98 40.95
C ALA A 434 18.40 26.12 41.87
N VAL A 435 19.28 26.75 42.66
CA VAL A 435 20.15 26.04 43.63
C VAL A 435 19.46 25.82 44.98
N GLN A 436 18.49 26.64 45.39
CA GLN A 436 17.77 26.49 46.67
C GLN A 436 16.53 25.58 46.68
N ALA A 437 16.06 25.06 45.54
CA ALA A 437 14.90 24.16 45.54
C ALA A 437 15.24 22.65 45.51
N GLY A 438 16.51 22.28 45.69
CA GLY A 438 16.91 20.90 45.90
C GLY A 438 17.05 20.55 47.37
N VAL A 439 16.00 20.00 48.02
CA VAL A 439 16.09 18.87 48.98
C VAL A 439 14.71 18.18 49.03
N ALA A 440 14.69 16.87 48.76
CA ALA A 440 13.51 15.99 48.72
C ALA A 440 12.80 15.84 50.09
N PRO A 441 11.50 15.47 50.09
CA PRO A 441 11.20 14.10 50.50
C PRO A 441 10.07 13.40 49.72
N ARG A 442 10.33 12.11 49.42
CA ARG A 442 9.41 10.95 49.39
C ARG A 442 7.90 11.23 49.17
N GLY A 443 7.39 10.98 47.95
CA GLY A 443 5.94 10.88 47.64
C GLY A 443 5.60 11.29 46.20
N PRO A 444 4.48 10.84 45.59
CA PRO A 444 4.34 10.79 44.13
C PRO A 444 3.83 12.10 43.49
N GLY A 445 4.63 12.67 42.58
CA GLY A 445 4.25 13.66 41.54
C GLY A 445 4.50 15.14 41.89
N PRO A 446 4.64 16.07 40.90
CA PRO A 446 4.64 15.90 39.43
C PRO A 446 6.02 16.18 38.78
N VAL A 447 6.29 15.52 37.64
CA VAL A 447 7.54 15.54 36.88
C VAL A 447 7.53 16.64 35.81
N PHE A 448 8.60 17.42 35.68
CA PHE A 448 8.83 18.33 34.55
C PHE A 448 8.75 17.57 33.22
N GLY A 449 7.92 18.08 32.30
CA GLY A 449 7.62 17.44 31.02
C GLY A 449 8.81 17.40 30.05
N PRO A 450 8.86 16.41 29.12
CA PRO A 450 9.94 16.23 28.14
C PRO A 450 10.20 17.46 27.25
N ARG A 451 9.15 18.24 26.94
CA ARG A 451 9.23 19.48 26.15
C ARG A 451 10.16 20.51 26.80
N GLN A 452 10.05 20.71 28.11
CA GLN A 452 10.87 21.69 28.82
C GLN A 452 12.35 21.29 28.90
N ARG A 453 12.66 19.99 28.87
CA ARG A 453 14.04 19.49 28.79
C ARG A 453 14.61 19.62 27.37
N PHE A 454 13.77 19.42 26.35
CA PHE A 454 14.14 19.56 24.95
C PHE A 454 14.36 21.04 24.56
N ASP A 455 13.48 21.94 25.01
CA ASP A 455 13.60 23.37 24.75
C ASP A 455 14.87 23.96 25.40
N LEU A 456 15.25 23.49 26.59
CA LEU A 456 16.52 23.87 27.23
C LEU A 456 17.75 23.35 26.49
N ALA A 457 17.68 22.14 25.93
CA ALA A 457 18.79 21.54 25.18
C ALA A 457 18.95 22.16 23.78
N ALA A 458 17.84 22.46 23.10
CA ALA A 458 17.82 23.07 21.77
C ALA A 458 18.34 24.51 21.77
N VAL A 459 18.03 25.30 22.81
CA VAL A 459 18.57 26.66 22.96
C VAL A 459 20.09 26.63 23.20
N ASN A 460 20.58 25.65 23.97
CA ASN A 460 22.01 25.49 24.26
C ASN A 460 22.82 25.02 23.04
N ALA A 461 22.23 24.15 22.21
CA ALA A 461 22.82 23.72 20.94
C ALA A 461 22.87 24.87 19.90
N ARG A 462 21.79 25.67 19.81
CA ARG A 462 21.71 26.82 18.89
C ARG A 462 22.72 27.92 19.27
N GLN A 463 22.96 28.14 20.56
CA GLN A 463 23.97 29.10 21.02
C GLN A 463 25.42 28.62 20.77
N ARG A 464 25.70 27.31 20.85
CA ARG A 464 27.01 26.75 20.48
C ARG A 464 27.30 26.80 18.98
N ILE A 465 26.29 26.56 18.15
CA ILE A 465 26.42 26.64 16.68
C ILE A 465 26.66 28.10 16.24
N LEU A 466 25.96 29.07 16.84
CA LEU A 466 26.16 30.50 16.55
C LEU A 466 27.47 31.07 17.13
N ALA A 467 28.04 30.45 18.17
CA ALA A 467 29.34 30.83 18.72
C ALA A 467 30.52 30.25 17.91
N VAL A 468 30.32 29.18 17.14
CA VAL A 468 31.34 28.57 16.27
C VAL A 468 31.32 29.17 14.86
N SER A 469 30.18 29.72 14.40
CA SER A 469 30.06 30.38 13.09
C SER A 469 30.36 31.89 13.09
N ALA A 470 30.75 32.47 14.23
CA ALA A 470 31.06 33.89 14.34
C ALA A 470 32.50 34.13 14.87
N ARG A 471 33.50 33.95 14.02
CA ARG A 471 34.71 34.80 13.98
C ARG A 471 35.26 34.92 12.55
N PRO A 472 35.64 36.13 12.09
CA PRO A 472 35.73 36.45 10.67
C PRO A 472 37.16 36.39 10.13
N ALA A 473 37.25 36.13 8.82
CA ALA A 473 38.38 36.51 7.99
C ALA A 473 38.56 38.04 7.98
N ALA A 474 39.65 38.51 8.55
CA ALA A 474 40.25 39.81 8.26
C ALA A 474 41.76 39.72 8.55
N ALA A 475 42.57 40.21 7.59
CA ALA A 475 44.03 40.08 7.45
C ALA A 475 44.46 38.71 6.84
N ALA A 476 44.99 38.60 5.63
CA ALA A 476 45.77 39.56 4.85
C ALA A 476 45.61 39.31 3.33
N VAL A 477 45.16 40.34 2.60
CA VAL A 477 45.63 40.60 1.24
C VAL A 477 46.57 41.79 1.38
N GLY A 478 47.86 41.57 1.12
CA GLY A 478 48.86 42.64 1.09
C GLY A 478 50.28 42.08 1.08
N ALA A 479 50.94 42.22 -0.07
CA ALA A 479 52.32 41.85 -0.41
C ALA A 479 52.52 40.35 -0.72
N ALA A 480 53.14 39.92 -1.83
CA ALA A 480 53.93 40.62 -2.83
C ALA A 480 53.95 39.83 -4.15
N ASN A 481 53.91 40.55 -5.26
CA ASN A 481 54.55 40.15 -6.52
C ASN A 481 56.05 39.96 -6.27
N ALA A 482 56.66 38.90 -6.83
CA ALA A 482 57.88 38.98 -7.64
C ALA A 482 58.54 37.59 -7.85
N GLN A 483 58.88 37.36 -9.12
CA GLN A 483 60.08 36.65 -9.61
C GLN A 483 60.15 35.12 -9.54
N GLY A 484 60.47 34.55 -10.71
CA GLY A 484 61.38 33.41 -10.80
C GLY A 484 60.92 32.31 -11.74
N GLY A 485 61.18 32.46 -13.03
CA GLY A 485 61.12 31.34 -13.97
C GLY A 485 62.27 30.36 -13.75
N ALA A 486 62.02 29.08 -14.02
CA ALA A 486 63.04 28.11 -14.42
C ALA A 486 62.38 26.99 -15.21
N ALA A 487 62.88 26.79 -16.43
CA ALA A 487 62.56 25.69 -17.32
C ALA A 487 62.99 24.35 -16.71
N TYR A 488 62.25 23.27 -16.99
CA TYR A 488 62.85 21.93 -17.03
C TYR A 488 62.25 21.07 -18.15
N THR A 489 63.17 20.57 -18.96
CA THR A 489 63.02 19.65 -20.08
C THR A 489 62.74 18.22 -19.63
N VAL A 490 62.04 17.49 -20.50
CA VAL A 490 61.69 16.07 -20.44
C VAL A 490 62.94 15.18 -20.37
N HIS A 491 62.98 14.24 -19.41
CA HIS A 491 63.59 12.93 -19.58
C HIS A 491 62.84 11.85 -18.77
N ALA A 492 62.69 10.69 -19.40
CA ALA A 492 61.91 9.55 -18.96
C ALA A 492 62.57 8.73 -17.82
N SER A 493 61.74 7.88 -17.21
CA SER A 493 62.06 6.75 -16.31
C SER A 493 62.44 7.09 -14.86
N HIS A 494 61.45 7.07 -13.97
CA HIS A 494 61.33 6.14 -12.83
C HIS A 494 60.23 6.65 -11.88
N ALA A 495 59.47 5.72 -11.30
CA ALA A 495 58.35 5.95 -10.41
C ALA A 495 58.72 6.88 -9.24
N ASN A 496 57.95 7.95 -9.05
CA ASN A 496 58.02 8.81 -7.87
C ASN A 496 56.64 8.89 -7.21
N THR A 497 56.54 8.41 -5.98
CA THR A 497 55.34 8.18 -5.17
C THR A 497 54.87 9.42 -4.40
N ASN A 498 55.10 10.63 -4.89
CA ASN A 498 54.68 11.87 -4.21
C ASN A 498 54.03 12.89 -5.17
N ALA A 499 53.08 12.44 -5.99
CA ALA A 499 52.10 13.34 -6.58
C ALA A 499 50.90 13.44 -5.62
N PRO A 500 50.35 14.64 -5.34
CA PRO A 500 49.04 14.72 -4.69
C PRO A 500 48.03 13.94 -5.54
N PRO A 501 47.09 13.21 -4.92
CA PRO A 501 46.13 12.42 -5.67
C PRO A 501 45.35 13.33 -6.62
N ILE A 502 45.12 12.84 -7.84
CA ILE A 502 44.28 13.49 -8.85
C ILE A 502 42.88 13.80 -8.30
N ASP A 503 42.47 13.10 -7.23
CA ASP A 503 41.29 13.37 -6.40
C ASP A 503 41.19 14.83 -5.93
N ALA A 504 42.31 15.54 -5.71
CA ALA A 504 42.30 16.92 -5.21
C ALA A 504 41.94 18.00 -6.26
N ILE A 505 41.83 17.65 -7.55
CA ILE A 505 41.55 18.62 -8.63
C ILE A 505 40.14 18.44 -9.20
N LEU A 506 39.50 17.28 -9.02
CA LEU A 506 38.18 16.97 -9.59
C LEU A 506 36.99 17.14 -8.62
N ASP A 507 37.23 17.28 -7.32
CA ASP A 507 36.16 17.49 -6.31
C ASP A 507 35.52 18.89 -6.23
N PRO A 508 36.19 20.03 -6.55
CA PRO A 508 35.61 21.35 -6.31
C PRO A 508 34.29 21.67 -7.03
N PRO A 509 33.97 21.13 -8.23
CA PRO A 509 32.67 21.33 -8.88
C PRO A 509 31.58 20.48 -8.25
N VAL A 510 31.86 19.21 -7.92
CA VAL A 510 30.90 18.27 -7.30
C VAL A 510 30.59 18.70 -5.87
N ASP A 511 31.60 19.11 -5.09
CA ASP A 511 31.39 19.67 -3.75
C ASP A 511 30.68 21.03 -3.80
N ARG A 512 30.95 21.86 -4.81
CA ARG A 512 30.17 23.09 -5.05
C ARG A 512 28.73 22.78 -5.46
N ARG A 513 28.48 21.69 -6.20
CA ARG A 513 27.14 21.25 -6.63
C ARG A 513 26.36 20.66 -5.47
N ILE A 514 26.98 19.81 -4.65
CA ILE A 514 26.42 19.33 -3.38
C ILE A 514 26.15 20.52 -2.46
N ALA A 515 27.03 21.52 -2.43
CA ALA A 515 26.78 22.76 -1.71
C ALA A 515 25.64 23.59 -2.31
N GLN A 516 25.47 23.67 -3.64
CA GLN A 516 24.36 24.37 -4.31
C GLN A 516 23.01 23.66 -4.15
N LEU A 517 22.98 22.33 -4.27
CA LEU A 517 21.81 21.49 -3.98
C LEU A 517 21.43 21.57 -2.51
N ARG A 518 22.42 21.62 -1.59
CA ARG A 518 22.19 21.90 -0.16
C ARG A 518 21.79 23.35 0.11
N GLN A 519 22.27 24.32 -0.67
CA GLN A 519 21.85 25.73 -0.57
C GLN A 519 20.40 25.92 -1.03
N ASN A 520 19.92 25.07 -1.94
CA ASN A 520 18.54 25.02 -2.39
C ASN A 520 17.81 23.76 -1.90
N GLU A 521 18.08 23.37 -0.65
CA GLU A 521 17.43 22.25 0.05
C GLU A 521 15.91 22.28 -0.13
N ARG A 522 15.31 23.48 -0.14
CA ARG A 522 13.88 23.67 -0.41
C ARG A 522 13.43 23.09 -1.75
N VAL A 523 14.16 23.31 -2.84
CA VAL A 523 13.82 22.79 -4.18
C VAL A 523 13.97 21.28 -4.21
N TRP A 524 15.05 20.75 -3.64
CA TRP A 524 15.28 19.30 -3.56
C TRP A 524 14.21 18.59 -2.72
N THR A 525 13.87 19.14 -1.55
CA THR A 525 12.80 18.64 -0.69
C THR A 525 11.44 18.79 -1.37
N SER A 526 11.18 19.88 -2.09
CA SER A 526 9.96 20.06 -2.88
C SER A 526 9.85 19.03 -4.00
N LEU A 527 10.94 18.74 -4.71
CA LEU A 527 10.95 17.75 -5.78
C LEU A 527 10.72 16.33 -5.24
N ARG A 528 11.38 15.95 -4.13
CA ARG A 528 11.08 14.69 -3.44
C ARG A 528 9.64 14.63 -2.91
N ALA A 529 9.15 15.73 -2.34
CA ALA A 529 7.79 15.81 -1.84
C ALA A 529 6.75 15.77 -2.97
N ALA A 530 7.06 16.28 -4.17
CA ALA A 530 6.21 16.20 -5.35
C ALA A 530 6.28 14.80 -6.00
N ALA A 531 7.48 14.21 -6.10
CA ALA A 531 7.69 12.84 -6.58
C ALA A 531 7.00 11.79 -5.69
N ALA A 532 6.85 12.07 -4.39
CA ALA A 532 6.10 11.25 -3.45
C ALA A 532 4.57 11.46 -3.48
N ARG A 533 4.03 12.26 -4.42
CA ARG A 533 2.58 12.51 -4.58
C ARG A 533 1.90 11.76 -5.76
N PRO A 534 2.12 10.47 -6.01
CA PRO A 534 1.25 9.75 -6.94
C PRO A 534 -0.11 9.41 -6.31
N VAL A 535 -0.29 9.61 -5.00
CA VAL A 535 -1.47 9.12 -4.28
C VAL A 535 -2.41 10.27 -3.92
N ALA A 536 -3.72 10.06 -4.09
CA ALA A 536 -4.74 10.92 -3.52
C ALA A 536 -4.40 11.17 -2.02
N PRO A 537 -4.34 12.43 -1.53
CA PRO A 537 -3.82 12.76 -0.20
C PRO A 537 -4.41 11.89 0.94
N ASP A 538 -5.64 11.45 0.76
CA ASP A 538 -6.42 10.54 1.57
C ASP A 538 -5.86 9.10 1.60
N LEU A 539 -5.47 8.51 0.46
CA LEU A 539 -4.82 7.18 0.43
C LEU A 539 -3.39 7.23 0.99
N ALA A 540 -2.64 8.31 0.72
CA ALA A 540 -1.28 8.48 1.27
C ALA A 540 -1.33 8.56 2.80
N ALA A 541 -2.27 9.36 3.32
CA ALA A 541 -2.46 9.52 4.75
C ALA A 541 -3.03 8.25 5.41
N GLU A 542 -3.87 7.48 4.70
CA GLU A 542 -4.36 6.18 5.19
C GLU A 542 -3.21 5.16 5.32
N GLN A 543 -2.38 5.00 4.27
CA GLN A 543 -1.24 4.07 4.31
C GLN A 543 -0.18 4.51 5.33
N PHE A 544 0.14 5.81 5.38
CA PHE A 544 1.03 6.41 6.37
C PHE A 544 0.64 6.05 7.81
N LEU A 545 -0.66 6.14 8.13
CA LEU A 545 -1.16 5.87 9.47
C LEU A 545 -1.23 4.36 9.76
N ARG A 546 -1.59 3.51 8.78
CA ARG A 546 -1.54 2.04 8.94
C ARG A 546 -0.12 1.58 9.31
N VAL A 547 0.89 2.13 8.66
CA VAL A 547 2.31 1.82 8.91
C VAL A 547 2.77 2.33 10.27
N ALA A 548 2.39 3.56 10.64
CA ALA A 548 2.73 4.14 11.94
C ALA A 548 2.19 3.34 13.14
N PHE A 549 1.24 2.43 12.90
CA PHE A 549 0.61 1.59 13.92
C PHE A 549 0.88 0.08 13.79
N ALA A 550 1.53 -0.38 12.72
CA ALA A 550 1.63 -1.81 12.37
C ALA A 550 2.42 -2.70 13.36
N ASP A 551 3.30 -2.14 14.18
CA ASP A 551 4.28 -2.88 15.01
C ASP A 551 3.72 -3.56 16.29
N GLU A 552 2.45 -3.38 16.62
CA GLU A 552 1.93 -3.94 17.87
C GLU A 552 1.22 -5.28 17.69
N ALA A 553 1.68 -6.29 18.45
CA ALA A 553 0.94 -7.54 18.71
C ALA A 553 -0.50 -7.30 19.22
N MET A 554 -0.82 -6.06 19.61
CA MET A 554 -2.14 -5.56 20.00
C MET A 554 -3.14 -5.47 18.84
N LEU A 555 -2.69 -5.35 17.58
CA LEU A 555 -3.57 -5.25 16.39
C LEU A 555 -4.14 -6.58 15.90
N ARG A 556 -3.76 -7.73 16.49
CA ARG A 556 -4.26 -9.05 16.05
C ARG A 556 -5.73 -9.30 16.38
N SER A 557 -6.31 -8.48 17.24
CA SER A 557 -7.75 -8.49 17.50
C SER A 557 -8.46 -7.75 16.37
N HIS A 558 -9.31 -8.45 15.62
CA HIS A 558 -10.15 -7.87 14.55
C HIS A 558 -10.90 -6.60 15.00
N GLN A 559 -11.28 -6.53 16.28
CA GLN A 559 -11.94 -5.35 16.85
C GLN A 559 -11.01 -4.14 17.04
N VAL A 560 -9.75 -4.39 17.41
CA VAL A 560 -8.72 -3.35 17.53
C VAL A 560 -8.25 -2.91 16.13
N GLN A 561 -8.19 -3.83 15.16
CA GLN A 561 -7.85 -3.51 13.77
C GLN A 561 -8.91 -2.62 13.11
N LEU A 562 -10.20 -2.94 13.25
CA LEU A 562 -11.30 -2.10 12.79
C LEU A 562 -11.31 -0.70 13.44
N LEU A 563 -10.92 -0.61 14.72
CA LEU A 563 -10.77 0.67 15.42
C LEU A 563 -9.60 1.47 14.86
N ALA A 564 -8.44 0.83 14.69
CA ALA A 564 -7.24 1.43 14.12
C ALA A 564 -7.48 1.93 12.69
N ASP A 565 -8.17 1.15 11.85
CA ASP A 565 -8.55 1.54 10.48
C ASP A 565 -9.46 2.78 10.47
N ARG A 566 -10.42 2.86 11.40
CA ARG A 566 -11.31 4.03 11.52
C ARG A 566 -10.59 5.27 12.02
N VAL A 567 -9.80 5.15 13.09
CA VAL A 567 -8.98 6.25 13.62
C VAL A 567 -8.05 6.77 12.52
N THR A 568 -7.43 5.85 11.78
CA THR A 568 -6.57 6.12 10.63
C THR A 568 -7.31 6.90 9.54
N ALA A 569 -8.49 6.43 9.11
CA ALA A 569 -9.28 7.10 8.08
C ALA A 569 -9.78 8.50 8.49
N ASP A 570 -10.07 8.75 9.78
CA ASP A 570 -10.49 10.07 10.29
C ASP A 570 -9.31 11.05 10.38
N VAL A 571 -8.17 10.61 10.91
CA VAL A 571 -6.94 11.41 10.96
C VAL A 571 -6.47 11.73 9.53
N ALA A 572 -6.51 10.76 8.62
CA ALA A 572 -6.15 10.94 7.21
C ALA A 572 -7.01 11.99 6.51
N ARG A 573 -8.33 11.90 6.64
CA ARG A 573 -9.26 12.90 6.08
C ARG A 573 -9.06 14.28 6.68
N THR A 574 -8.74 14.37 7.96
CA THR A 574 -8.48 15.64 8.63
C THR A 574 -7.16 16.25 8.18
N ALA A 575 -6.10 15.44 8.06
CA ALA A 575 -4.80 15.86 7.55
C ALA A 575 -4.89 16.32 6.09
N ALA A 576 -5.60 15.57 5.23
CA ALA A 576 -5.85 15.95 3.84
C ALA A 576 -6.60 17.28 3.71
N ARG A 577 -7.56 17.56 4.61
CA ARG A 577 -8.30 18.84 4.62
C ARG A 577 -7.49 20.01 5.16
N THR A 578 -6.63 19.79 6.15
CA THR A 578 -6.00 20.87 6.92
C THR A 578 -4.50 21.05 6.62
N GLY A 579 -3.91 20.16 5.82
CA GLY A 579 -2.48 20.15 5.49
C GLY A 579 -1.55 19.84 6.68
N THR A 580 -2.09 19.59 7.87
CA THR A 580 -1.33 19.29 9.10
C THR A 580 -2.11 18.34 10.00
N ILE A 581 -1.42 17.55 10.84
CA ILE A 581 -2.08 16.81 11.93
C ILE A 581 -2.09 17.74 13.15
N PRO A 582 -3.25 18.14 13.70
CA PRO A 582 -3.29 19.06 14.84
C PRO A 582 -2.59 18.43 16.06
N HIS A 583 -1.68 19.17 16.70
CA HIS A 583 -1.12 18.75 17.99
C HIS A 583 -2.24 18.69 19.03
N GLY A 584 -2.46 17.49 19.59
CA GLY A 584 -3.55 17.25 20.54
C GLY A 584 -4.85 16.79 19.89
N TYR A 585 -4.82 16.37 18.62
CA TYR A 585 -5.94 15.64 18.02
C TYR A 585 -6.21 14.35 18.81
N ALA A 586 -7.26 14.38 19.63
CA ALA A 586 -7.89 13.17 20.15
C ALA A 586 -8.90 12.74 19.09
N PRO A 587 -8.74 11.57 18.45
CA PRO A 587 -9.77 11.08 17.54
C PRO A 587 -11.11 11.08 18.29
N GLU A 588 -12.15 11.73 17.76
CA GLU A 588 -13.53 11.61 18.25
C GLU A 588 -14.13 10.22 17.93
N VAL A 589 -13.30 9.18 18.00
CA VAL A 589 -13.74 7.81 17.82
C VAL A 589 -14.38 7.38 19.13
N ARG A 590 -15.71 7.37 19.18
CA ARG A 590 -16.45 6.76 20.30
C ARG A 590 -16.09 5.27 20.36
N ALA A 591 -15.14 4.93 21.21
CA ALA A 591 -14.65 3.57 21.48
C ALA A 591 -15.68 2.69 22.24
N ASP A 592 -16.75 3.29 22.78
CA ASP A 592 -17.63 2.65 23.78
C ASP A 592 -18.36 1.40 23.27
N PHE A 593 -18.69 1.32 21.97
CA PHE A 593 -19.37 0.14 21.41
C PHE A 593 -18.45 -1.09 21.26
N VAL A 594 -17.13 -0.87 21.20
CA VAL A 594 -16.15 -1.96 21.11
C VAL A 594 -15.69 -2.35 22.52
N LEU A 595 -15.58 -1.38 23.45
CA LEU A 595 -15.09 -1.59 24.81
C LEU A 595 -15.95 -2.57 25.64
N GLU A 596 -17.27 -2.63 25.48
CA GLU A 596 -18.12 -3.55 26.26
C GLU A 596 -18.00 -5.02 25.82
N ALA A 597 -17.70 -5.28 24.54
CA ALA A 597 -17.45 -6.63 24.02
C ALA A 597 -15.97 -7.06 24.17
N MET A 598 -15.13 -6.13 24.61
CA MET A 598 -13.70 -6.28 24.75
C MET A 598 -13.31 -6.76 26.13
N SER A 599 -12.30 -7.63 26.16
CA SER A 599 -11.70 -8.03 27.42
C SER A 599 -11.05 -6.82 28.09
N ASP A 600 -10.90 -6.84 29.43
CA ASP A 600 -10.18 -5.78 30.15
C ASP A 600 -8.72 -5.61 29.69
N ARG A 601 -8.18 -6.64 29.02
CA ARG A 601 -6.89 -6.58 28.34
C ARG A 601 -6.97 -5.68 27.09
N ASP A 602 -7.98 -5.87 26.26
CA ASP A 602 -8.19 -5.08 25.03
C ASP A 602 -8.52 -3.61 25.35
N ARG A 603 -9.25 -3.33 26.43
CA ARG A 603 -9.49 -1.93 26.88
C ARG A 603 -8.21 -1.22 27.28
N ARG A 604 -7.35 -1.90 28.07
CA ARG A 604 -6.05 -1.35 28.47
C ARG A 604 -5.15 -1.12 27.26
N ILE A 605 -5.18 -2.05 26.31
CA ILE A 605 -4.48 -1.94 25.02
C ILE A 605 -4.94 -0.69 24.24
N ILE A 606 -6.25 -0.44 24.15
CA ILE A 606 -6.79 0.75 23.46
C ILE A 606 -6.34 2.05 24.13
N THR A 607 -6.44 2.15 25.45
CA THR A 607 -6.02 3.37 26.16
C THR A 607 -4.52 3.64 25.96
N ASP A 608 -3.70 2.59 25.94
CA ASP A 608 -2.27 2.69 25.68
C ASP A 608 -1.98 3.09 24.22
N PHE A 609 -2.76 2.56 23.26
CA PHE A 609 -2.73 2.93 21.84
C PHE A 609 -3.07 4.41 21.61
N GLU A 610 -4.19 4.88 22.16
CA GLU A 610 -4.65 6.28 22.04
C GLU A 610 -3.64 7.28 22.60
N SER A 611 -3.03 6.95 23.74
CA SER A 611 -2.02 7.83 24.37
C SER A 611 -0.72 7.96 23.56
N ARG A 612 -0.39 6.95 22.75
CA ARG A 612 0.86 6.88 21.99
C ARG A 612 0.70 7.25 20.52
N SER A 613 -0.51 7.25 19.98
CA SER A 613 -0.76 7.33 18.53
C SER A 613 -0.38 8.70 17.94
N ALA A 614 -0.81 9.80 18.56
CA ALA A 614 -0.48 11.15 18.10
C ALA A 614 1.03 11.45 18.14
N GLY A 615 1.73 10.94 19.16
CA GLY A 615 3.19 11.10 19.29
C GLY A 615 3.99 10.22 18.33
N ARG A 616 3.42 9.13 17.81
CA ARG A 616 4.00 8.28 16.76
C ARG A 616 3.76 8.87 15.37
N ALA A 617 2.52 9.24 15.07
CA ALA A 617 2.18 9.92 13.81
C ALA A 617 2.99 11.21 13.63
N GLY A 618 3.11 12.04 14.69
CA GLY A 618 3.95 13.24 14.66
C GLY A 618 5.43 12.94 14.39
N ARG A 619 6.00 11.93 15.06
CA ARG A 619 7.39 11.49 14.80
C ARG A 619 7.58 10.97 13.38
N TYR A 620 6.65 10.17 12.87
CA TYR A 620 6.73 9.61 11.52
C TYR A 620 6.59 10.70 10.45
N VAL A 621 5.71 11.71 10.63
CA VAL A 621 5.64 12.90 9.75
C VAL A 621 6.96 13.67 9.79
N ASP A 622 7.51 13.90 10.99
CA ASP A 622 8.78 14.60 11.14
C ASP A 622 9.94 13.81 10.51
N ASP A 623 9.94 12.49 10.64
CA ASP A 623 10.96 11.61 10.05
C ASP A 623 10.85 11.58 8.52
N VAL A 624 9.64 11.60 7.93
CA VAL A 624 9.45 11.79 6.48
C VAL A 624 9.93 13.17 6.03
N ARG A 625 9.54 14.24 6.74
CA ARG A 625 9.91 15.61 6.39
C ARG A 625 11.42 15.85 6.48
N THR A 626 12.07 15.22 7.45
CA THR A 626 13.54 15.30 7.65
C THR A 626 14.31 14.33 6.77
N GLY A 627 13.62 13.51 5.96
CA GLY A 627 14.24 12.51 5.10
C GLY A 627 14.86 11.34 5.87
N ARG A 628 14.51 11.16 7.15
CA ARG A 628 14.85 9.96 7.94
C ARG A 628 14.08 8.73 7.46
N ILE A 629 12.84 8.93 7.01
CA ILE A 629 12.01 7.90 6.39
C ILE A 629 11.79 8.33 4.95
N ASP A 630 12.03 7.41 4.02
CA ASP A 630 11.87 7.67 2.59
C ASP A 630 10.36 7.73 2.26
N PRO A 631 9.79 8.88 1.87
CA PRO A 631 8.40 8.95 1.44
C PRO A 631 8.17 8.19 0.12
N GLY A 632 9.22 7.96 -0.67
CA GLY A 632 9.16 7.04 -1.80
C GLY A 632 8.85 5.62 -1.33
N SER A 633 9.35 5.20 -0.17
CA SER A 633 9.04 3.91 0.43
C SER A 633 7.77 3.90 1.28
N LEU A 634 6.80 4.82 1.05
CA LEU A 634 5.47 4.74 1.66
C LEU A 634 5.03 3.28 1.61
N HIS A 635 5.06 2.60 2.75
CA HIS A 635 4.98 1.14 2.80
C HIS A 635 3.55 0.75 2.41
N ARG A 636 3.29 0.59 1.12
CA ARG A 636 2.05 0.01 0.61
C ARG A 636 2.16 -1.49 0.70
N SER A 637 2.32 -1.98 1.94
CA SER A 637 1.98 -3.36 2.21
C SER A 637 0.50 -3.51 1.91
N ALA A 638 0.12 -4.56 1.19
CA ALA A 638 -1.28 -4.91 1.03
C ALA A 638 -1.98 -4.88 2.41
N PRO A 639 -3.25 -4.41 2.49
CA PRO A 639 -4.04 -4.48 3.71
C PRO A 639 -4.02 -5.89 4.30
N GLY A 640 -3.23 -6.14 5.35
CA GLY A 640 -3.29 -7.41 6.09
C GLY A 640 -1.99 -8.17 6.35
N SER A 641 -0.83 -7.81 5.80
CA SER A 641 0.43 -8.51 6.17
C SER A 641 0.82 -8.16 7.61
N PRO A 642 0.79 -9.10 8.58
CA PRO A 642 1.22 -8.83 9.92
C PRO A 642 2.76 -8.73 9.96
N LEU A 643 3.26 -7.69 10.63
CA LEU A 643 4.68 -7.57 10.92
C LEU A 643 5.11 -8.73 11.84
N ARG A 644 6.13 -9.47 11.40
CA ARG A 644 6.65 -10.66 12.10
C ARG A 644 7.14 -10.23 13.49
N PRO A 645 6.53 -10.72 14.60
CA PRO A 645 6.92 -10.31 15.94
C PRO A 645 8.16 -11.11 16.34
N GLY A 646 9.35 -10.56 16.09
CA GLY A 646 10.62 -11.18 16.52
C GLY A 646 11.88 -10.69 15.83
N GLY A 647 11.80 -10.03 14.67
CA GLY A 647 12.95 -9.39 14.02
C GLY A 647 12.88 -7.88 14.19
N GLY A 648 13.87 -7.27 14.83
CA GLY A 648 13.90 -5.82 15.14
C GLY A 648 14.10 -4.88 13.94
N GLY A 649 13.50 -5.17 12.78
CA GLY A 649 13.42 -4.26 11.64
C GLY A 649 11.99 -3.81 11.44
N ALA A 650 11.72 -2.52 11.65
CA ALA A 650 10.47 -1.89 11.25
C ALA A 650 10.19 -2.25 9.78
N GLY A 651 9.01 -2.83 9.51
CA GLY A 651 8.72 -3.57 8.28
C GLY A 651 9.09 -2.82 7.01
N ALA A 652 10.23 -3.15 6.43
CA ALA A 652 10.65 -2.59 5.16
C ALA A 652 9.65 -3.02 4.07
N SER A 653 9.40 -2.16 3.07
CA SER A 653 8.70 -2.62 1.87
C SER A 653 9.45 -3.82 1.29
N ALA A 654 8.81 -4.68 0.49
CA ALA A 654 9.51 -5.79 -0.15
C ALA A 654 10.77 -5.30 -0.91
N TYR A 655 10.66 -4.11 -1.50
CA TYR A 655 11.80 -3.40 -2.06
C TYR A 655 12.86 -3.07 -1.01
N GLY A 656 12.50 -2.49 0.13
CA GLY A 656 13.42 -2.25 1.24
C GLY A 656 14.02 -3.52 1.86
N ASP A 657 13.34 -4.67 1.84
CA ASP A 657 13.94 -5.94 2.27
C ASP A 657 15.00 -6.45 1.30
N LEU A 658 14.82 -6.20 0.00
CA LEU A 658 15.81 -6.52 -1.03
C LEU A 658 16.95 -5.49 -1.07
N PHE A 659 16.64 -4.25 -0.73
CA PHE A 659 17.52 -3.09 -0.80
C PHE A 659 17.40 -2.23 0.47
N PRO A 660 17.87 -2.72 1.62
CA PRO A 660 17.67 -2.04 2.89
C PRO A 660 18.24 -0.63 2.89
N ALA A 661 17.34 0.35 2.98
CA ALA A 661 17.69 1.72 3.32
C ALA A 661 18.07 1.73 4.81
N VAL A 662 19.35 1.50 5.12
CA VAL A 662 19.79 1.50 6.52
C VAL A 662 19.46 2.84 7.16
N LEU A 663 18.79 2.85 8.31
CA LEU A 663 18.54 4.06 9.11
C LEU A 663 19.79 4.43 9.91
N ASP A 664 20.31 5.65 9.73
CA ASP A 664 21.35 6.22 10.60
C ASP A 664 20.76 6.57 11.97
N ASN A 665 20.74 5.61 12.89
CA ASN A 665 20.44 5.89 14.29
C ASN A 665 21.67 6.45 15.02
N ALA A 666 21.90 7.74 14.80
CA ALA A 666 22.60 8.61 15.74
C ALA A 666 21.58 9.27 16.69
N ALA A 667 21.20 8.56 17.75
CA ALA A 667 20.59 9.17 18.94
C ALA A 667 20.98 8.33 20.16
N GLY A 668 21.72 8.96 21.08
CA GLY A 668 22.51 8.29 22.09
C GLY A 668 21.74 7.52 23.16
N ALA A 669 22.19 6.28 23.38
CA ALA A 669 22.08 5.61 24.67
C ALA A 669 23.39 5.86 25.44
N GLY A 670 23.45 7.00 26.14
CA GLY A 670 24.49 7.26 27.12
C GLY A 670 24.14 6.61 28.45
N GLY A 671 25.04 5.76 28.96
CA GLY A 671 25.32 5.64 30.40
C GLY A 671 24.99 4.31 31.07
N GLY A 672 26.00 3.44 31.20
CA GLY A 672 26.02 2.32 32.14
C GLY A 672 27.19 1.38 31.85
N GLY A 673 28.30 1.54 32.58
CA GLY A 673 29.63 1.05 32.21
C GLY A 673 29.91 -0.45 32.37
N GLY A 674 31.01 -0.86 31.75
CA GLY A 674 31.63 -2.18 31.89
C GLY A 674 32.49 -2.51 30.66
N GLY A 675 33.81 -2.49 30.80
CA GLY A 675 34.76 -2.60 29.69
C GLY A 675 34.73 -3.93 28.91
N GLY A 676 34.94 -3.82 27.60
CA GLY A 676 35.15 -4.92 26.66
C GLY A 676 35.53 -4.38 25.28
N PRO A 677 36.40 -5.07 24.50
CA PRO A 677 37.14 -4.47 23.41
C PRO A 677 36.28 -4.22 22.15
N SER A 678 36.50 -3.02 21.59
CA SER A 678 36.15 -2.54 20.26
C SER A 678 35.85 -3.60 19.20
N ARG A 679 34.56 -3.75 18.82
CA ARG A 679 34.14 -4.34 17.53
C ARG A 679 32.97 -3.54 16.92
N THR A 680 33.19 -3.17 15.65
CA THR A 680 32.22 -3.00 14.55
C THR A 680 31.11 -1.95 14.68
N ALA A 681 31.42 -0.73 14.22
CA ALA A 681 30.44 0.31 13.84
C ALA A 681 30.52 0.71 12.34
N SER A 682 31.12 -0.12 11.48
CA SER A 682 31.41 0.22 10.06
C SER A 682 30.53 -0.51 9.01
N ALA A 683 29.57 -1.35 9.41
CA ALA A 683 28.77 -2.14 8.47
C ALA A 683 27.52 -1.40 7.94
N SER A 684 26.99 -0.41 8.66
CA SER A 684 25.69 0.20 8.35
C SER A 684 25.69 1.18 7.16
N GLY A 685 26.84 1.76 6.80
CA GLY A 685 26.93 2.72 5.69
C GLY A 685 27.00 2.07 4.29
N LYS A 686 27.31 0.78 4.19
CA LYS A 686 27.58 0.11 2.90
C LYS A 686 26.32 -0.30 2.14
N SER A 687 25.23 -0.63 2.85
CA SER A 687 24.00 -1.12 2.24
C SER A 687 23.27 -0.06 1.38
N ARG A 688 23.27 1.22 1.79
CA ARG A 688 22.65 2.32 1.02
C ARG A 688 23.34 2.60 -0.32
N VAL A 689 24.66 2.41 -0.39
CA VAL A 689 25.45 2.64 -1.62
C VAL A 689 25.10 1.59 -2.67
N ALA A 690 24.75 0.38 -2.25
CA ALA A 690 24.47 -0.73 -3.16
C ALA A 690 23.21 -0.49 -4.02
N ALA A 691 22.10 0.00 -3.45
CA ALA A 691 20.82 0.13 -4.15
C ALA A 691 20.78 1.26 -5.23
N LYS A 692 21.69 2.24 -5.12
CA LYS A 692 21.83 3.35 -6.08
C LYS A 692 22.95 3.12 -7.09
N SER A 693 23.85 2.19 -6.79
CA SER A 693 24.91 1.82 -7.70
C SER A 693 24.37 0.84 -8.75
N TYR A 694 24.16 1.32 -9.98
CA TYR A 694 23.83 0.48 -11.15
C TYR A 694 24.71 -0.76 -11.20
N ARG A 695 26.01 -0.55 -10.95
CA ARG A 695 27.03 -1.57 -10.90
C ARG A 695 26.83 -2.59 -9.79
N ALA A 696 26.59 -2.18 -8.56
CA ALA A 696 26.41 -3.12 -7.46
C ALA A 696 25.11 -3.93 -7.64
N VAL A 697 24.05 -3.27 -8.12
CA VAL A 697 22.75 -3.90 -8.35
C VAL A 697 22.80 -4.99 -9.41
N ARG A 698 23.49 -4.79 -10.54
CA ARG A 698 23.56 -5.83 -11.59
C ARG A 698 24.26 -7.12 -11.15
N PHE A 699 25.09 -7.06 -10.10
CA PHE A 699 25.72 -8.22 -9.43
C PHE A 699 24.90 -8.77 -8.25
N ASN A 700 23.72 -8.22 -7.99
CA ASN A 700 22.85 -8.75 -6.95
C ASN A 700 21.97 -9.88 -7.53
N ARG A 701 22.16 -11.11 -7.05
CA ARG A 701 21.35 -12.27 -7.48
C ARG A 701 19.84 -12.12 -7.23
N ARG A 702 19.45 -11.22 -6.33
CA ARG A 702 18.04 -10.90 -6.07
C ARG A 702 17.45 -9.99 -7.15
N VAL A 703 18.28 -9.54 -8.08
CA VAL A 703 17.95 -8.62 -9.16
C VAL A 703 18.21 -9.30 -10.50
N GLY A 704 17.33 -10.24 -10.84
CA GLY A 704 17.18 -10.69 -12.24
C GLY A 704 16.69 -9.54 -13.12
N GLY A 705 15.67 -8.85 -12.60
CA GLY A 705 14.81 -7.82 -13.17
C GLY A 705 15.27 -6.80 -14.22
N VAL A 706 14.53 -5.69 -14.24
CA VAL A 706 14.78 -4.49 -15.04
C VAL A 706 15.63 -3.51 -14.22
N VAL A 707 16.86 -3.26 -14.68
CA VAL A 707 17.79 -2.33 -14.06
C VAL A 707 18.02 -1.16 -15.01
N ILE A 708 17.56 0.03 -14.62
CA ILE A 708 17.60 1.27 -15.40
C ILE A 708 18.17 2.39 -14.52
N GLY A 709 18.77 3.39 -15.12
CA GLY A 709 19.35 4.54 -14.45
C GLY A 709 20.84 4.40 -14.21
N ARG A 710 21.54 3.94 -15.23
CA ARG A 710 22.98 4.12 -15.36
C ARG A 710 23.29 5.62 -15.41
N SER A 711 24.34 6.05 -14.69
CA SER A 711 24.93 7.37 -14.92
C SER A 711 25.71 7.36 -16.24
N PRO A 712 25.88 8.50 -16.92
CA PRO A 712 26.66 8.54 -18.15
C PRO A 712 28.12 8.14 -17.89
N GLU A 713 28.73 7.40 -18.83
CA GLU A 713 30.10 6.87 -18.67
C GLU A 713 31.19 7.85 -19.11
N GLY A 714 30.77 8.99 -19.68
CA GLY A 714 31.66 10.00 -20.22
C GLY A 714 30.91 10.99 -21.10
N GLY A 715 31.68 11.66 -21.95
CA GLY A 715 31.21 12.65 -22.91
C GLY A 715 31.35 14.10 -22.45
N ASP A 716 31.21 15.01 -23.40
CA ASP A 716 31.27 16.45 -23.16
C ASP A 716 29.94 16.95 -22.60
N ALA A 717 29.99 17.79 -21.57
CA ALA A 717 28.78 18.36 -20.99
C ALA A 717 27.98 19.10 -22.06
N ALA A 718 26.70 18.75 -22.24
CA ALA A 718 25.85 19.33 -23.28
C ALA A 718 25.54 20.83 -23.07
N ASP A 719 25.94 21.40 -21.92
CA ASP A 719 25.80 22.83 -21.58
C ASP A 719 24.40 23.40 -21.88
N ILE A 720 23.38 22.77 -21.32
CA ILE A 720 21.99 23.18 -21.44
C ILE A 720 21.72 24.38 -20.52
N THR A 721 21.24 25.47 -21.10
CA THR A 721 20.91 26.73 -20.40
C THR A 721 19.40 26.97 -20.30
N GLY A 722 18.59 26.27 -21.09
CA GLY A 722 17.13 26.38 -21.07
C GLY A 722 16.42 25.03 -21.08
N PHE A 723 15.31 24.93 -20.36
CA PHE A 723 14.44 23.76 -20.31
C PHE A 723 12.98 24.22 -20.20
N ASP A 724 12.22 23.96 -21.25
CA ASP A 724 10.79 24.25 -21.35
C ASP A 724 10.03 22.98 -21.74
N TRP A 725 8.71 22.99 -21.56
CA TRP A 725 7.84 21.91 -22.00
C TRP A 725 6.49 22.43 -22.50
N ALA A 726 5.84 21.64 -23.34
CA ALA A 726 4.49 21.89 -23.82
C ALA A 726 3.66 20.60 -23.81
N MET A 727 2.44 20.70 -23.30
CA MET A 727 1.42 19.65 -23.40
C MET A 727 0.58 19.91 -24.65
N ARG A 728 0.60 19.00 -25.63
CA ARG A 728 -0.17 19.11 -26.88
C ARG A 728 -0.73 17.75 -27.25
N ASP A 729 -2.01 17.71 -27.59
CA ASP A 729 -2.69 16.49 -28.05
C ASP A 729 -2.54 15.28 -27.10
N GLY A 730 -2.45 15.55 -25.80
CA GLY A 730 -2.24 14.53 -24.76
C GLY A 730 -0.78 14.11 -24.57
N GLY A 731 0.15 14.54 -25.43
CA GLY A 731 1.58 14.29 -25.32
C GLY A 731 2.36 15.45 -24.70
N LEU A 732 3.51 15.12 -24.11
CA LEU A 732 4.49 16.03 -23.54
C LEU A 732 5.66 16.22 -24.52
N THR A 733 5.90 17.44 -24.97
CA THR A 733 7.12 17.80 -25.72
C THR A 733 8.08 18.55 -24.81
N LEU A 734 9.32 18.10 -24.72
CA LEU A 734 10.39 18.78 -23.98
C LEU A 734 11.24 19.60 -24.95
N VAL A 735 11.66 20.80 -24.52
CA VAL A 735 12.49 21.70 -25.31
C VAL A 735 13.73 22.04 -24.50
N LEU A 736 14.90 21.61 -24.98
CA LEU A 736 16.20 21.91 -24.40
C LEU A 736 16.88 22.99 -25.24
N THR A 737 17.47 24.00 -24.57
CA THR A 737 18.26 25.04 -25.24
C THR A 737 19.71 24.95 -24.77
N THR A 738 20.64 24.74 -25.68
CA THR A 738 22.08 24.72 -25.42
C THR A 738 22.61 26.15 -25.24
N ARG A 739 23.80 26.30 -24.64
CA ARG A 739 24.48 27.59 -24.49
C ARG A 739 24.71 28.32 -25.82
N GLU A 740 24.87 27.59 -26.91
CA GLU A 740 25.02 28.15 -28.27
C GLU A 740 23.68 28.66 -28.86
N GLY A 741 22.57 28.48 -28.14
CA GLY A 741 21.23 28.82 -28.61
C GLY A 741 20.58 27.74 -29.48
N GLY A 742 21.22 26.57 -29.60
CA GLY A 742 20.65 25.40 -30.28
C GLY A 742 19.44 24.90 -29.51
N ARG A 743 18.31 24.71 -30.20
CA ARG A 743 17.05 24.26 -29.60
C ARG A 743 16.77 22.83 -30.05
N HIS A 744 16.64 21.92 -29.09
CA HIS A 744 16.36 20.51 -29.31
C HIS A 744 14.97 20.20 -28.76
N GLU A 745 14.06 19.77 -29.63
CA GLU A 745 12.72 19.33 -29.23
C GLU A 745 12.69 17.80 -29.17
N MET A 746 12.07 17.27 -28.12
CA MET A 746 11.97 15.83 -27.89
C MET A 746 10.53 15.46 -27.50
N GLY A 747 10.06 14.33 -28.03
CA GLY A 747 8.70 13.84 -27.84
C GLY A 747 7.90 13.85 -29.16
N PRO A 748 6.57 13.68 -29.09
CA PRO A 748 5.76 13.66 -27.87
C PRO A 748 6.03 12.43 -27.00
N PHE A 749 6.07 12.62 -25.69
CA PHE A 749 6.12 11.57 -24.66
C PHE A 749 4.78 11.43 -23.97
N ASP A 750 4.49 10.27 -23.39
CA ASP A 750 3.40 10.15 -22.43
C ASP A 750 3.73 10.96 -21.15
N PRO A 751 2.84 11.89 -20.72
CA PRO A 751 3.09 12.71 -19.53
C PRO A 751 3.23 11.89 -18.25
N ALA A 752 2.47 10.80 -18.09
CA ALA A 752 2.58 9.91 -16.93
C ALA A 752 3.97 9.24 -16.89
N ILE A 753 4.49 8.81 -18.03
CA ILE A 753 5.84 8.24 -18.13
C ILE A 753 6.89 9.27 -17.73
N ALA A 754 6.74 10.53 -18.16
CA ALA A 754 7.64 11.60 -17.73
C ALA A 754 7.59 11.88 -16.22
N HIS A 755 6.39 11.83 -15.62
CA HIS A 755 6.23 11.91 -14.16
C HIS A 755 7.00 10.78 -13.44
N HIS A 756 6.85 9.54 -13.93
CA HIS A 756 7.52 8.37 -13.36
C HIS A 756 9.04 8.41 -13.56
N ALA A 757 9.51 8.82 -14.74
CA ALA A 757 10.93 8.95 -15.06
C ALA A 757 11.63 10.00 -14.17
N LEU A 758 10.99 11.15 -13.93
CA LEU A 758 11.54 12.19 -13.06
C LEU A 758 11.52 11.75 -11.59
N SER A 759 10.42 11.15 -11.11
CA SER A 759 10.36 10.56 -9.76
C SER A 759 11.44 9.49 -9.54
N TYR A 760 11.64 8.62 -10.53
CA TYR A 760 12.64 7.56 -10.50
C TYR A 760 14.07 8.13 -10.50
N ALA A 761 14.35 9.10 -11.37
CA ALA A 761 15.66 9.75 -11.43
C ALA A 761 15.99 10.45 -10.11
N ALA A 762 15.02 11.17 -9.51
CA ALA A 762 15.16 11.88 -8.25
C ALA A 762 15.41 10.98 -7.03
N ASP A 763 14.81 9.79 -7.05
CA ASP A 763 15.03 8.77 -6.01
C ASP A 763 16.49 8.27 -6.01
N GLY A 764 17.01 7.99 -7.21
CA GLY A 764 18.40 7.58 -7.43
C GLY A 764 18.63 6.07 -7.35
N ARG A 765 17.63 5.26 -6.98
CA ARG A 765 17.71 3.80 -7.16
C ARG A 765 17.67 3.43 -8.64
N VAL A 766 18.11 2.20 -8.92
CA VAL A 766 18.37 1.70 -10.29
C VAL A 766 17.58 0.45 -10.65
N VAL A 767 16.74 -0.08 -9.75
CA VAL A 767 15.88 -1.23 -10.07
C VAL A 767 14.49 -0.71 -10.39
N ALA A 768 14.06 -0.87 -11.64
CA ALA A 768 12.72 -0.52 -12.09
C ALA A 768 11.68 -1.57 -11.70
N ALA A 769 12.01 -2.85 -11.93
CA ALA A 769 11.24 -4.00 -11.49
C ALA A 769 12.17 -5.19 -11.29
N THR A 770 11.83 -6.13 -10.44
CA THR A 770 12.54 -7.40 -10.32
C THR A 770 11.59 -8.47 -9.80
N LEU A 771 11.84 -9.71 -10.26
CA LEU A 771 11.13 -10.90 -9.85
C LEU A 771 12.11 -11.82 -9.09
N PRO A 772 12.53 -11.46 -7.87
CA PRO A 772 13.47 -12.27 -7.09
C PRO A 772 12.96 -13.69 -6.89
N LEU A 773 13.87 -14.64 -6.97
CA LEU A 773 13.67 -15.98 -6.41
C LEU A 773 13.50 -15.84 -4.90
N PHE A 774 12.27 -15.98 -4.42
CA PHE A 774 11.95 -15.91 -3.01
C PHE A 774 12.21 -17.27 -2.35
N ALA A 775 13.48 -17.57 -2.09
CA ALA A 775 13.87 -18.66 -1.21
C ALA A 775 14.08 -18.08 0.18
N ALA A 776 12.99 -17.86 0.92
CA ALA A 776 13.14 -17.62 2.34
C ALA A 776 13.63 -18.94 2.96
N GLU A 777 14.90 -18.97 3.35
CA GLU A 777 15.57 -20.15 3.94
C GLU A 777 14.78 -20.75 5.12
N ASP A 778 13.94 -19.93 5.78
CA ASP A 778 13.07 -20.32 6.89
C ASP A 778 11.56 -20.19 6.61
N ALA A 779 11.12 -19.97 5.37
CA ALA A 779 9.68 -19.88 5.10
C ALA A 779 9.02 -21.27 5.23
N PRO A 780 7.90 -21.38 5.96
CA PRO A 780 7.15 -22.64 6.08
C PRO A 780 6.51 -23.10 4.77
N LEU A 781 6.51 -22.23 3.76
CA LEU A 781 5.91 -22.47 2.46
C LEU A 781 6.84 -21.98 1.35
N GLU A 782 7.36 -22.93 0.57
CA GLU A 782 8.05 -22.65 -0.68
C GLU A 782 7.00 -22.29 -1.75
N VAL A 783 7.02 -21.04 -2.18
CA VAL A 783 6.16 -20.56 -3.27
C VAL A 783 6.98 -20.69 -4.56
N PRO A 784 6.58 -21.54 -5.53
CA PRO A 784 7.34 -21.79 -6.76
C PRO A 784 7.20 -20.64 -7.78
N THR A 785 6.70 -19.48 -7.35
CA THR A 785 6.59 -18.27 -8.16
C THR A 785 7.43 -17.16 -7.54
N ARG A 786 7.77 -16.18 -8.38
CA ARG A 786 8.57 -15.02 -7.97
C ARG A 786 7.65 -13.93 -7.46
N ARG A 787 8.02 -13.32 -6.33
CA ARG A 787 7.36 -12.11 -5.85
C ARG A 787 7.75 -10.98 -6.79
N VAL A 788 6.79 -10.15 -7.17
CA VAL A 788 7.04 -8.97 -7.98
C VAL A 788 7.42 -7.82 -7.07
N VAL A 789 8.52 -7.15 -7.39
CA VAL A 789 8.97 -5.95 -6.68
C VAL A 789 9.27 -4.87 -7.70
N VAL A 790 8.52 -3.77 -7.64
CA VAL A 790 8.71 -2.61 -8.52
C VAL A 790 9.32 -1.44 -7.76
N HIS A 791 9.91 -0.51 -8.51
CA HIS A 791 10.39 0.74 -7.95
C HIS A 791 9.22 1.52 -7.33
N PRO A 792 9.41 2.18 -6.18
CA PRO A 792 8.28 2.84 -5.52
C PRO A 792 7.67 4.02 -6.30
N ALA A 793 8.42 4.59 -7.26
CA ALA A 793 7.90 5.59 -8.20
C ALA A 793 6.77 5.05 -9.12
N PHE A 794 6.63 3.72 -9.24
CA PHE A 794 5.62 3.08 -10.08
C PHE A 794 4.56 2.35 -9.25
N GLU A 795 4.69 2.32 -7.91
CA GLU A 795 3.87 1.46 -7.08
C GLU A 795 2.37 1.80 -7.20
N ASP A 796 1.58 0.79 -7.57
CA ASP A 796 0.17 0.88 -7.94
C ASP A 796 -0.11 1.90 -9.05
N THR A 797 0.69 1.85 -10.13
CA THR A 797 0.46 2.66 -11.33
C THR A 797 0.36 1.76 -12.54
N ARG A 798 -0.33 2.20 -13.60
CA ARG A 798 -0.37 1.46 -14.88
C ARG A 798 1.04 1.14 -15.40
N PHE A 799 1.99 2.09 -15.24
CA PHE A 799 3.36 1.93 -15.69
C PHE A 799 4.13 0.80 -14.99
N ALA A 800 3.78 0.44 -13.75
CA ALA A 800 4.38 -0.72 -13.09
C ALA A 800 4.16 -2.00 -13.88
N CYS A 801 3.01 -2.17 -14.54
CA CYS A 801 2.75 -3.33 -15.39
C CYS A 801 3.79 -3.43 -16.50
N SER A 802 4.06 -2.33 -17.23
CA SER A 802 5.04 -2.32 -18.31
C SER A 802 6.46 -2.63 -17.83
N ALA A 803 6.83 -2.11 -16.67
CA ALA A 803 8.10 -2.44 -16.02
C ALA A 803 8.20 -3.92 -15.62
N ILE A 804 7.09 -4.57 -15.22
CA ILE A 804 7.06 -6.00 -14.90
C ILE A 804 7.08 -6.86 -16.18
N GLN A 805 6.28 -6.48 -17.18
CA GLN A 805 6.13 -7.24 -18.42
C GLN A 805 7.42 -7.27 -19.23
N ILE A 806 8.19 -6.18 -19.27
CA ILE A 806 9.44 -6.18 -20.04
C ILE A 806 10.47 -7.17 -19.47
N ASP A 807 10.45 -7.44 -18.16
CA ASP A 807 11.29 -8.49 -17.55
C ASP A 807 10.91 -9.89 -18.07
N ARG A 808 9.62 -10.09 -18.35
CA ARG A 808 9.09 -11.35 -18.87
C ARG A 808 9.42 -11.59 -20.33
N PHE A 809 9.92 -10.60 -21.09
CA PHE A 809 10.17 -10.79 -22.53
C PHE A 809 11.20 -11.88 -22.80
N VAL A 810 12.30 -11.91 -22.03
CA VAL A 810 13.32 -12.96 -22.17
C VAL A 810 12.71 -14.31 -21.85
N ASP A 811 11.97 -14.42 -20.74
CA ASP A 811 11.34 -15.67 -20.34
C ASP A 811 10.29 -16.14 -21.36
N ALA A 812 9.45 -15.24 -21.86
CA ALA A 812 8.43 -15.55 -22.86
C ALA A 812 9.07 -16.13 -24.12
N VAL A 813 10.13 -15.52 -24.63
CA VAL A 813 10.86 -15.98 -25.82
C VAL A 813 11.59 -17.31 -25.56
N MET A 814 12.12 -17.50 -24.36
CA MET A 814 12.91 -18.67 -23.97
C MET A 814 12.07 -19.91 -23.66
N PHE A 815 10.86 -19.71 -23.14
CA PHE A 815 9.97 -20.79 -22.71
C PHE A 815 8.78 -21.00 -23.65
N ASP A 816 8.66 -20.22 -24.71
CA ASP A 816 7.74 -20.53 -25.80
C ASP A 816 8.25 -21.78 -26.55
N GLU A 817 7.53 -22.89 -26.39
CA GLU A 817 7.84 -24.16 -27.06
C GLU A 817 7.80 -24.05 -28.60
N ALA A 818 7.07 -23.07 -29.14
CA ALA A 818 7.03 -22.81 -30.58
C ALA A 818 8.34 -22.17 -31.09
N ASN A 819 9.12 -21.55 -30.21
CA ASN A 819 10.36 -20.88 -30.57
C ASN A 819 11.56 -21.84 -30.54
N THR A 820 11.66 -22.71 -31.54
CA THR A 820 12.76 -23.68 -31.68
C THR A 820 14.14 -23.03 -31.75
N ALA A 821 14.23 -21.75 -32.15
CA ALA A 821 15.47 -20.98 -32.16
C ALA A 821 16.01 -20.69 -30.74
N ALA A 822 15.17 -20.75 -29.70
CA ALA A 822 15.60 -20.56 -28.31
C ALA A 822 16.20 -21.84 -27.69
N GLU A 823 16.06 -23.00 -28.34
CA GLU A 823 16.47 -24.29 -27.76
C GLU A 823 17.96 -24.34 -27.37
N PRO A 824 18.91 -23.90 -28.22
CA PRO A 824 20.33 -23.90 -27.86
C PRO A 824 20.62 -23.04 -26.62
N LEU A 825 19.98 -21.87 -26.52
CA LEU A 825 20.11 -20.98 -25.36
C LEU A 825 19.45 -21.59 -24.12
N ARG A 826 18.32 -22.28 -24.26
CA ARG A 826 17.62 -22.94 -23.14
C ARG A 826 18.46 -24.08 -22.57
N VAL A 827 19.04 -24.90 -23.44
CA VAL A 827 19.97 -25.97 -23.06
C VAL A 827 21.20 -25.38 -22.35
N ALA A 828 21.83 -24.35 -22.91
CA ALA A 828 22.99 -23.71 -22.30
C ALA A 828 22.65 -23.08 -20.93
N ARG A 829 21.54 -22.33 -20.84
CA ARG A 829 21.06 -21.73 -19.59
C ARG A 829 20.81 -22.79 -18.53
N ASN A 830 20.12 -23.87 -18.87
CA ASN A 830 19.81 -24.95 -17.94
C ASN A 830 21.08 -25.68 -17.50
N ALA A 831 22.04 -25.91 -18.40
CA ALA A 831 23.32 -26.53 -18.07
C ALA A 831 24.17 -25.67 -17.12
N VAL A 832 24.28 -24.37 -17.37
CA VAL A 832 25.02 -23.43 -16.50
C VAL A 832 24.31 -23.29 -15.15
N THR A 833 22.97 -23.24 -15.13
CA THR A 833 22.16 -23.23 -13.91
C THR A 833 22.37 -24.50 -13.10
N GLY A 834 22.28 -25.66 -13.73
CA GLY A 834 22.50 -26.97 -13.12
C GLY A 834 23.90 -27.08 -12.53
N PHE A 835 24.93 -26.56 -13.23
CA PHE A 835 26.27 -26.50 -12.67
C PHE A 835 26.36 -25.60 -11.42
N GLY A 836 25.66 -24.46 -11.40
CA GLY A 836 25.53 -23.64 -10.19
C GLY A 836 24.89 -24.39 -9.01
N GLN A 837 23.89 -25.23 -9.27
CA GLN A 837 23.26 -26.08 -8.25
C GLN A 837 24.19 -27.19 -7.76
N ILE A 838 24.95 -27.83 -8.67
CA ILE A 838 25.98 -28.82 -8.28
C ILE A 838 26.98 -28.17 -7.32
N LEU A 839 27.45 -26.95 -7.60
CA LEU A 839 28.37 -26.23 -6.72
C LEU A 839 27.75 -25.93 -5.34
N ARG A 840 26.43 -25.70 -5.29
CA ARG A 840 25.72 -25.42 -4.04
C ARG A 840 25.56 -26.66 -3.18
N TYR A 841 25.23 -27.81 -3.77
CA TYR A 841 24.88 -29.02 -3.03
C TYR A 841 26.05 -30.00 -2.83
N ALA A 842 27.16 -29.88 -3.58
CA ALA A 842 28.31 -30.77 -3.45
C ALA A 842 29.21 -30.48 -2.22
N GLY A 843 28.65 -29.87 -1.17
CA GLY A 843 29.34 -29.53 0.07
C GLY A 843 29.89 -30.76 0.83
N PRO A 844 30.83 -30.55 1.77
CA PRO A 844 31.62 -31.62 2.38
C PRO A 844 30.83 -32.61 3.26
N GLU A 845 29.63 -32.24 3.73
CA GLU A 845 28.90 -33.03 4.75
C GLU A 845 27.77 -33.91 4.20
N ASP A 846 27.27 -33.67 2.99
CA ASP A 846 26.00 -34.26 2.51
C ASP A 846 26.09 -35.11 1.24
N ASN A 847 27.26 -35.64 0.87
CA ASN A 847 27.42 -36.52 -0.31
C ASN A 847 26.80 -37.93 -0.12
N THR A 848 25.52 -37.98 0.22
CA THR A 848 24.71 -39.20 0.22
C THR A 848 24.30 -39.58 -1.20
N PRO A 849 24.10 -40.87 -1.52
CA PRO A 849 23.55 -41.30 -2.80
C PRO A 849 22.27 -40.55 -3.22
N ALA A 850 21.47 -40.10 -2.25
CA ALA A 850 20.26 -39.32 -2.50
C ALA A 850 20.54 -37.95 -3.16
N ILE A 851 21.64 -37.27 -2.82
CA ILE A 851 22.02 -36.00 -3.47
C ILE A 851 22.46 -36.25 -4.92
N LEU A 852 23.16 -37.35 -5.18
CA LEU A 852 23.56 -37.71 -6.55
C LEU A 852 22.35 -38.03 -7.43
N ASP A 853 21.33 -38.70 -6.87
CA ASP A 853 20.06 -38.92 -7.58
C ASP A 853 19.33 -37.60 -7.86
N GLN A 854 19.33 -36.67 -6.91
CA GLN A 854 18.73 -35.33 -7.07
C GLN A 854 19.48 -34.49 -8.12
N LEU A 855 20.81 -34.52 -8.14
CA LEU A 855 21.66 -33.76 -9.06
C LEU A 855 21.84 -34.43 -10.43
N GLY A 856 21.39 -35.67 -10.61
CA GLY A 856 21.61 -36.45 -11.84
C GLY A 856 21.18 -35.73 -13.13
N PRO A 857 20.00 -35.10 -13.20
CA PRO A 857 19.59 -34.29 -14.36
C PRO A 857 20.52 -33.08 -14.60
N ASP A 858 20.86 -32.33 -13.55
CA ASP A 858 21.73 -31.15 -13.62
C ASP A 858 23.15 -31.53 -14.08
N MET A 859 23.67 -32.64 -13.56
CA MET A 859 24.96 -33.21 -13.95
C MET A 859 25.01 -33.58 -15.42
N ARG A 860 23.98 -34.26 -15.94
CA ARG A 860 23.90 -34.62 -17.37
C ARG A 860 23.87 -33.38 -18.25
N GLY A 861 23.02 -32.40 -17.93
CA GLY A 861 22.94 -31.15 -18.71
C GLY A 861 24.25 -30.38 -18.72
N ALA A 862 24.90 -30.22 -17.56
CA ALA A 862 26.21 -29.58 -17.47
C ALA A 862 27.31 -30.37 -18.20
N PHE A 863 27.28 -31.70 -18.14
CA PHE A 863 28.21 -32.58 -18.84
C PHE A 863 28.09 -32.45 -20.36
N ASP A 864 26.88 -32.57 -20.90
CA ASP A 864 26.62 -32.48 -22.33
C ASP A 864 27.02 -31.10 -22.88
N HIS A 865 26.69 -30.04 -22.13
CA HIS A 865 27.06 -28.68 -22.50
C HIS A 865 28.58 -28.47 -22.48
N ALA A 866 29.27 -28.87 -21.41
CA ALA A 866 30.73 -28.77 -21.32
C ALA A 866 31.42 -29.52 -22.45
N ARG A 867 30.92 -30.70 -22.84
CA ARG A 867 31.45 -31.45 -23.98
C ARG A 867 31.21 -30.75 -25.31
N SER A 868 30.09 -30.03 -25.46
CA SER A 868 29.73 -29.33 -26.69
C SER A 868 30.56 -28.07 -26.95
N CYS A 869 30.90 -27.31 -25.90
CA CYS A 869 31.48 -25.97 -26.06
C CYS A 869 32.82 -25.79 -25.32
N GLY A 870 33.20 -26.74 -24.45
CA GLY A 870 34.41 -26.70 -23.62
C GLY A 870 34.16 -26.19 -22.19
N THR A 871 35.24 -25.82 -21.51
CA THR A 871 35.23 -25.39 -20.09
C THR A 871 35.59 -23.92 -19.89
N GLY A 872 35.91 -23.20 -20.97
CA GLY A 872 36.39 -21.82 -20.90
C GLY A 872 35.32 -20.79 -20.58
N ALA A 873 35.74 -19.53 -20.45
CA ALA A 873 34.88 -18.38 -20.15
C ALA A 873 33.69 -18.16 -21.13
N SER A 874 33.71 -18.76 -22.32
CA SER A 874 32.58 -18.73 -23.25
C SER A 874 31.41 -19.65 -22.88
N CYS A 875 31.66 -20.66 -22.03
CA CYS A 875 30.69 -21.69 -21.65
C CYS A 875 30.22 -21.58 -20.21
N PHE A 876 31.16 -21.37 -19.30
CA PHE A 876 30.88 -21.29 -17.87
C PHE A 876 31.51 -20.01 -17.29
N PRO A 877 30.90 -19.42 -16.26
CA PRO A 877 31.37 -18.16 -15.69
C PRO A 877 32.62 -18.29 -14.82
N LEU A 878 33.15 -19.52 -14.62
CA LEU A 878 34.19 -19.81 -13.63
C LEU A 878 35.49 -19.03 -13.88
N GLU A 879 35.96 -19.00 -15.12
CA GLU A 879 37.22 -18.35 -15.48
C GLU A 879 37.12 -16.83 -15.32
N THR A 880 36.02 -16.24 -15.79
CA THR A 880 35.70 -14.81 -15.63
C THR A 880 35.74 -14.41 -14.16
N TYR A 881 35.05 -15.16 -13.30
CA TYR A 881 34.96 -14.85 -11.88
C TYR A 881 36.22 -15.23 -11.09
N ALA A 882 36.99 -16.23 -11.53
CA ALA A 882 38.33 -16.46 -11.01
C ALA A 882 39.26 -15.28 -11.29
N GLY A 883 39.11 -14.61 -12.44
CA GLY A 883 39.80 -13.35 -12.77
C GLY A 883 39.49 -12.21 -11.79
N TYR A 884 38.31 -12.24 -11.16
CA TYR A 884 37.92 -11.31 -10.09
C TYR A 884 38.37 -11.76 -8.68
N GLY A 885 39.09 -12.88 -8.59
CA GLY A 885 39.60 -13.43 -7.34
C GLY A 885 38.65 -14.38 -6.62
N MET A 886 37.50 -14.74 -7.22
CA MET A 886 36.58 -15.72 -6.64
C MET A 886 37.11 -17.16 -6.79
N ARG A 887 36.78 -18.01 -5.81
CA ARG A 887 37.30 -19.39 -5.74
C ARG A 887 36.16 -20.40 -5.83
N PHE A 888 36.15 -21.17 -6.91
CA PHE A 888 35.20 -22.26 -7.16
C PHE A 888 35.85 -23.62 -6.92
N GLY A 889 36.28 -23.90 -5.69
CA GLY A 889 37.19 -25.01 -5.37
C GLY A 889 36.80 -26.35 -6.00
N GLY A 890 37.68 -26.88 -6.86
CA GLY A 890 37.48 -28.16 -7.56
C GLY A 890 36.57 -28.10 -8.79
N ALA A 891 35.79 -27.03 -8.99
CA ALA A 891 34.86 -26.88 -10.11
C ALA A 891 35.54 -27.01 -11.49
N GLY A 892 36.72 -26.40 -11.65
CA GLY A 892 37.50 -26.53 -12.89
C GLY A 892 37.90 -27.98 -13.20
N ARG A 893 38.26 -28.78 -12.17
CA ARG A 893 38.58 -30.21 -12.37
C ARG A 893 37.34 -31.02 -12.73
N LEU A 894 36.19 -30.68 -12.16
CA LEU A 894 34.93 -31.33 -12.50
C LEU A 894 34.54 -31.04 -13.96
N LEU A 895 34.63 -29.79 -14.41
CA LEU A 895 34.37 -29.43 -15.81
C LEU A 895 35.37 -30.09 -16.76
N SER A 896 36.67 -30.13 -16.42
CA SER A 896 37.66 -30.88 -17.22
C SER A 896 37.30 -32.36 -17.31
N CYS A 897 36.83 -32.97 -16.22
CA CYS A 897 36.32 -34.34 -16.26
C CYS A 897 35.11 -34.48 -17.19
N PHE A 898 34.17 -33.52 -17.17
CA PHE A 898 33.01 -33.54 -18.07
C PHE A 898 33.41 -33.53 -19.55
N THR A 899 34.50 -32.86 -19.91
CA THR A 899 34.99 -32.88 -21.29
C THR A 899 35.72 -34.16 -21.69
N GLU A 900 36.29 -34.89 -20.73
CA GLU A 900 37.16 -36.04 -21.00
C GLU A 900 36.48 -37.40 -20.78
N ALA A 901 35.50 -37.47 -19.87
CA ALA A 901 34.91 -38.73 -19.46
C ALA A 901 33.87 -39.29 -20.46
N ALA A 902 33.62 -40.59 -20.37
CA ALA A 902 32.62 -41.28 -21.18
C ALA A 902 31.16 -40.96 -20.75
N GLY A 903 30.97 -40.51 -19.51
CA GLY A 903 29.67 -40.15 -18.94
C GLY A 903 29.83 -39.41 -17.60
N PRO A 904 28.78 -38.73 -17.11
CA PRO A 904 28.84 -37.91 -15.90
C PRO A 904 29.10 -38.73 -14.63
N GLU A 905 28.72 -40.01 -14.58
CA GLU A 905 28.91 -40.88 -13.42
C GLU A 905 30.41 -41.10 -13.11
N ALA A 906 31.24 -41.15 -14.16
CA ALA A 906 32.70 -41.28 -14.00
C ALA A 906 33.33 -40.06 -13.31
N CYS A 907 32.66 -38.91 -13.36
CA CYS A 907 33.10 -37.68 -12.71
C CYS A 907 32.62 -37.54 -11.27
N GLY A 908 31.80 -38.46 -10.75
CA GLY A 908 31.26 -38.40 -9.40
C GLY A 908 32.33 -38.29 -8.30
N ARG A 909 33.51 -38.87 -8.51
CA ARG A 909 34.66 -38.75 -7.58
C ARG A 909 35.16 -37.31 -7.39
N HIS A 910 34.90 -36.42 -8.36
CA HIS A 910 35.28 -35.02 -8.30
C HIS A 910 34.26 -34.16 -7.54
N LEU A 911 33.06 -34.69 -7.28
CA LEU A 911 32.09 -34.09 -6.36
C LEU A 911 32.54 -34.24 -4.91
N THR A 912 33.20 -35.35 -4.58
CA THR A 912 33.76 -35.59 -3.25
C THR A 912 34.93 -34.63 -3.00
N GLY A 913 34.67 -33.54 -2.27
CA GLY A 913 35.65 -32.47 -2.02
C GLY A 913 35.53 -31.26 -2.95
N LEU A 914 34.39 -31.11 -3.65
CA LEU A 914 34.01 -29.87 -4.35
C LEU A 914 33.66 -28.79 -3.32
N TYR A 915 34.69 -28.25 -2.64
CA TYR A 915 34.50 -27.14 -1.70
C TYR A 915 34.47 -25.83 -2.48
N SER A 916 33.28 -25.43 -2.90
CA SER A 916 33.08 -24.11 -3.51
C SER A 916 32.67 -23.10 -2.45
N GLU A 917 33.57 -22.18 -2.11
CA GLU A 917 33.22 -21.00 -1.29
C GLU A 917 32.24 -20.08 -2.04
N THR A 918 32.23 -20.18 -3.37
CA THR A 918 31.42 -19.37 -4.26
C THR A 918 30.49 -20.24 -5.09
N THR A 919 29.20 -19.98 -5.04
CA THR A 919 28.20 -20.49 -5.99
C THR A 919 27.77 -19.35 -6.91
N TYR A 920 26.96 -19.64 -7.91
CA TYR A 920 26.32 -18.60 -8.72
C TYR A 920 24.90 -19.01 -9.10
N SER A 921 24.07 -18.03 -9.44
CA SER A 921 22.71 -18.23 -9.96
C SER A 921 22.59 -17.62 -11.34
N VAL A 922 21.80 -18.24 -12.21
CA VAL A 922 21.52 -17.71 -13.55
C VAL A 922 20.15 -17.04 -13.54
N ASP A 923 20.08 -15.83 -14.08
CA ASP A 923 18.81 -15.11 -14.25
C ASP A 923 18.78 -14.36 -15.58
N SER A 924 17.56 -14.19 -16.10
CA SER A 924 17.26 -13.28 -17.20
C SER A 924 17.07 -11.87 -16.65
N GLY A 925 17.25 -10.86 -17.50
CA GLY A 925 17.05 -9.47 -17.09
C GLY A 925 17.09 -8.48 -18.23
N VAL A 926 16.66 -7.26 -17.93
CA VAL A 926 16.71 -6.11 -18.83
C VAL A 926 17.65 -5.06 -18.25
N ARG A 927 18.55 -4.54 -19.08
CA ARG A 927 19.57 -3.55 -18.69
C ARG A 927 19.48 -2.34 -19.57
N GLU A 928 19.80 -1.20 -19.00
CA GLU A 928 20.05 -0.01 -19.80
C GLU A 928 21.42 -0.10 -20.50
N VAL A 929 21.42 0.15 -21.80
CA VAL A 929 22.65 0.25 -22.62
C VAL A 929 23.51 1.42 -22.10
N PRO A 930 24.85 1.31 -22.07
CA PRO A 930 25.69 2.46 -21.74
C PRO A 930 25.45 3.66 -22.66
N TYR A 931 25.68 4.86 -22.14
CA TYR A 931 25.57 6.10 -22.90
C TYR A 931 26.56 7.14 -22.40
N GLU A 932 26.91 8.05 -23.29
CA GLU A 932 27.70 9.24 -23.01
C GLU A 932 26.83 10.47 -23.26
N VAL A 933 27.06 11.54 -22.48
CA VAL A 933 26.39 12.81 -22.76
C VAL A 933 27.17 13.51 -23.86
N ASP A 934 26.48 13.85 -24.95
CA ASP A 934 27.06 14.61 -26.05
C ASP A 934 26.30 15.93 -26.27
N PRO A 935 26.96 16.97 -26.82
CA PRO A 935 26.29 18.24 -27.11
C PRO A 935 25.13 18.15 -28.09
N GLY A 936 25.09 17.12 -28.93
CA GLY A 936 23.99 16.84 -29.88
C GLY A 936 22.79 16.15 -29.23
N LEU A 937 22.91 15.71 -27.98
CA LEU A 937 21.91 14.92 -27.25
C LEU A 937 21.55 13.60 -27.96
N GLY A 938 22.50 13.00 -28.68
CA GLY A 938 22.32 11.72 -29.39
C GLY A 938 21.88 10.58 -28.46
N PHE A 939 22.29 10.63 -27.18
CA PHE A 939 21.86 9.66 -26.16
C PHE A 939 20.35 9.67 -25.85
N LEU A 940 19.63 10.73 -26.26
CA LEU A 940 18.18 10.88 -26.09
C LEU A 940 17.39 10.54 -27.37
N THR A 941 18.01 10.69 -28.54
CA THR A 941 17.36 10.45 -29.84
C THR A 941 17.58 9.03 -30.35
N GLY A 942 18.62 8.34 -29.85
CA GLY A 942 19.07 7.07 -30.39
C GLY A 942 19.76 7.22 -31.74
N GLU A 943 20.22 8.42 -32.09
CA GLU A 943 21.02 8.63 -33.29
C GLU A 943 22.33 7.84 -33.16
N GLY A 944 22.57 6.93 -34.10
CA GLY A 944 23.70 5.99 -34.05
C GLY A 944 23.48 4.74 -33.19
N ALA A 945 22.32 4.60 -32.54
CA ALA A 945 21.98 3.39 -31.81
C ALA A 945 21.64 2.22 -32.75
N GLU A 946 22.13 1.02 -32.42
CA GLU A 946 21.86 -0.17 -33.19
C GLU A 946 20.61 -0.93 -32.67
N GLY A 947 19.60 -1.02 -33.53
CA GLY A 947 18.51 -2.00 -33.39
C GLY A 947 17.23 -1.52 -32.71
N PRO A 948 16.14 -2.30 -32.84
CA PRO A 948 14.80 -1.91 -32.40
C PRO A 948 14.60 -1.97 -30.87
N LEU A 949 15.55 -2.55 -30.14
CA LEU A 949 15.45 -2.72 -28.68
C LEU A 949 16.06 -1.55 -27.89
N TRP A 950 16.76 -0.63 -28.56
CA TRP A 950 17.34 0.55 -27.91
C TRP A 950 16.28 1.36 -27.13
N PRO A 951 16.62 1.90 -25.95
CA PRO A 951 17.92 1.90 -25.23
C PRO A 951 18.14 0.72 -24.28
N LEU A 952 17.43 -0.38 -24.49
CA LEU A 952 17.42 -1.53 -23.59
C LEU A 952 18.20 -2.70 -24.18
N ASP A 953 18.87 -3.43 -23.31
CA ASP A 953 19.54 -4.69 -23.61
C ASP A 953 18.86 -5.81 -22.83
N PHE A 954 18.68 -6.95 -23.50
CA PHE A 954 18.03 -8.13 -22.95
C PHE A 954 19.10 -9.20 -22.77
N ILE A 955 19.30 -9.63 -21.54
CA ILE A 955 20.43 -10.48 -21.18
C ILE A 955 19.97 -11.71 -20.41
N VAL A 956 20.80 -12.75 -20.47
CA VAL A 956 20.85 -13.82 -19.48
C VAL A 956 22.23 -13.74 -18.85
N GLN A 957 22.29 -13.68 -17.53
CA GLN A 957 23.55 -13.54 -16.78
C GLN A 957 23.65 -14.59 -15.68
N ALA A 958 24.87 -15.03 -15.39
CA ALA A 958 25.16 -15.83 -14.20
C ALA A 958 25.83 -14.93 -13.17
N VAL A 959 25.33 -14.84 -11.94
CA VAL A 959 25.81 -13.92 -10.89
C VAL A 959 26.28 -14.71 -9.67
N PRO A 960 27.48 -14.43 -9.11
CA PRO A 960 27.98 -15.12 -7.93
C PRO A 960 27.13 -14.82 -6.68
N GLU A 961 26.84 -15.83 -5.88
CA GLU A 961 26.04 -15.66 -4.67
C GLU A 961 26.82 -14.98 -3.55
N ALA A 962 28.14 -15.17 -3.51
CA ALA A 962 29.01 -14.53 -2.53
C ALA A 962 28.96 -13.00 -2.60
N LEU A 963 28.78 -12.42 -3.79
CA LEU A 963 28.67 -10.97 -3.99
C LEU A 963 27.36 -10.38 -3.45
N SER A 964 26.34 -11.22 -3.18
CA SER A 964 25.10 -10.78 -2.55
C SER A 964 25.22 -10.59 -1.03
N ARG A 965 26.28 -11.13 -0.42
CA ARG A 965 26.62 -10.88 0.98
C ARG A 965 27.61 -9.71 0.98
N GLU A 966 27.29 -8.63 1.69
CA GLU A 966 27.92 -7.28 1.65
C GLU A 966 29.45 -7.21 1.96
N GLU A 967 30.17 -8.32 1.87
CA GLU A 967 31.55 -8.49 2.31
C GLU A 967 32.58 -8.17 1.21
N MET A 968 32.23 -8.27 -0.07
CA MET A 968 33.18 -8.05 -1.18
C MET A 968 32.92 -6.71 -1.89
N ALA A 969 33.95 -5.87 -1.96
CA ALA A 969 33.91 -4.63 -2.75
C ALA A 969 33.98 -4.98 -4.25
N ILE A 970 32.94 -4.64 -5.01
CA ILE A 970 32.88 -4.84 -6.45
C ILE A 970 33.70 -3.72 -7.12
N SER A 971 34.77 -4.08 -7.84
CA SER A 971 35.62 -3.12 -8.56
C SER A 971 34.93 -2.55 -9.79
N GLU A 972 35.03 -1.22 -10.02
CA GLU A 972 35.48 -0.51 -11.25
C GLU A 972 35.28 -1.15 -12.63
N ASP A 973 35.89 -2.32 -12.81
CA ASP A 973 36.02 -2.94 -14.14
C ASP A 973 35.28 -4.28 -14.23
N TRP A 974 34.63 -4.72 -13.16
CA TRP A 974 33.91 -6.00 -13.13
C TRP A 974 32.56 -5.90 -13.84
N GLU A 975 32.28 -6.88 -14.70
CA GLU A 975 31.02 -7.08 -15.40
C GLU A 975 30.43 -8.44 -15.03
N PRO A 976 29.09 -8.56 -14.85
CA PRO A 976 28.46 -9.86 -14.74
C PRO A 976 28.76 -10.69 -15.98
N TRP A 977 28.95 -11.98 -15.80
CA TRP A 977 29.07 -12.90 -16.91
C TRP A 977 27.71 -13.03 -17.61
N ILE A 978 27.64 -12.48 -18.82
CA ILE A 978 26.51 -12.59 -19.75
C ILE A 978 26.84 -13.68 -20.76
N PHE A 979 25.87 -14.51 -21.15
CA PHE A 979 26.08 -15.60 -22.12
C PHE A 979 26.68 -15.08 -23.44
N PRO A 980 27.98 -15.28 -23.72
CA PRO A 980 28.65 -14.54 -24.78
C PRO A 980 28.19 -14.96 -26.18
N SER A 981 27.91 -16.25 -26.36
CA SER A 981 27.52 -16.82 -27.66
C SER A 981 26.10 -16.48 -28.09
N PHE A 982 25.23 -16.10 -27.15
CA PHE A 982 23.79 -16.00 -27.42
C PHE A 982 23.21 -14.60 -27.30
N ALA A 983 24.00 -13.60 -26.87
CA ALA A 983 23.49 -12.25 -26.66
C ALA A 983 22.81 -11.66 -27.91
N ASN A 984 23.45 -11.80 -29.08
CA ASN A 984 22.88 -11.30 -30.34
C ASN A 984 21.66 -12.11 -30.81
N GLU A 985 21.67 -13.43 -30.63
CA GLU A 985 20.55 -14.29 -30.97
C GLU A 985 19.33 -13.99 -30.09
N LEU A 986 19.54 -13.82 -28.78
CA LEU A 986 18.51 -13.42 -27.82
C LEU A 986 17.90 -12.07 -28.20
N ARG A 987 18.72 -11.05 -28.47
CA ARG A 987 18.23 -9.74 -28.96
C ARG A 987 17.41 -9.90 -30.24
N GLY A 988 17.87 -10.71 -31.19
CA GLY A 988 17.13 -11.00 -32.41
C GLY A 988 15.79 -11.69 -32.17
N MET A 989 15.71 -12.63 -31.23
CA MET A 989 14.47 -13.30 -30.86
C MET A 989 13.50 -12.36 -30.14
N VAL A 990 13.96 -11.57 -29.17
CA VAL A 990 13.13 -10.56 -28.48
C VAL A 990 12.62 -9.52 -29.46
N ALA A 991 13.46 -8.99 -30.33
CA ALA A 991 13.04 -8.03 -31.36
C ALA A 991 11.95 -8.59 -32.28
N ARG A 992 12.06 -9.86 -32.69
CA ARG A 992 11.02 -10.54 -33.49
C ARG A 992 9.74 -10.73 -32.69
N ALA A 993 9.82 -11.19 -31.45
CA ALA A 993 8.65 -11.40 -30.60
C ALA A 993 7.89 -10.08 -30.36
N VAL A 994 8.62 -8.99 -30.11
CA VAL A 994 8.05 -7.65 -30.00
C VAL A 994 7.39 -7.20 -31.31
N ALA A 995 8.04 -7.42 -32.46
CA ALA A 995 7.47 -7.04 -33.76
C ALA A 995 6.18 -7.83 -34.11
N LEU A 996 6.03 -9.05 -33.59
CA LEU A 996 4.87 -9.91 -33.82
C LEU A 996 3.73 -9.66 -32.82
N ASN A 997 4.01 -9.05 -31.66
CA ASN A 997 3.02 -8.82 -30.61
C ASN A 997 2.81 -7.32 -30.34
N PRO A 998 1.66 -6.74 -30.74
CA PRO A 998 1.37 -5.32 -30.52
C PRO A 998 1.45 -4.87 -29.05
N GLY A 999 1.01 -5.71 -28.10
CA GLY A 999 1.09 -5.38 -26.67
C GLY A 999 2.53 -5.34 -26.16
N ALA A 1000 3.38 -6.26 -26.64
CA ALA A 1000 4.81 -6.21 -26.34
C ALA A 1000 5.50 -4.99 -26.97
N ALA A 1001 5.05 -4.56 -28.16
CA ALA A 1001 5.54 -3.34 -28.79
C ALA A 1001 5.15 -2.08 -28.01
N GLU A 1002 3.92 -2.00 -27.49
CA GLU A 1002 3.47 -0.93 -26.59
C GLU A 1002 4.32 -0.89 -25.32
N VAL A 1003 4.49 -2.02 -24.63
CA VAL A 1003 5.33 -2.12 -23.42
C VAL A 1003 6.78 -1.71 -23.71
N LEU A 1004 7.38 -2.16 -24.82
CA LEU A 1004 8.74 -1.75 -25.19
C LEU A 1004 8.82 -0.24 -25.44
N ASP A 1005 7.82 0.34 -26.10
CA ASP A 1005 7.80 1.77 -26.37
C ASP A 1005 7.67 2.60 -25.10
N GLU A 1006 6.78 2.23 -24.18
CA GLU A 1006 6.66 2.89 -22.88
C GLU A 1006 7.98 2.82 -22.09
N MET A 1007 8.62 1.65 -22.06
CA MET A 1007 9.91 1.46 -21.38
C MET A 1007 11.07 2.19 -22.07
N ARG A 1008 11.02 2.32 -23.41
CA ARG A 1008 11.96 3.15 -24.18
C ARG A 1008 11.82 4.62 -23.80
N GLN A 1009 10.60 5.17 -23.86
CA GLN A 1009 10.30 6.55 -23.48
C GLN A 1009 10.75 6.81 -22.04
N PHE A 1010 10.41 5.91 -21.11
CA PHE A 1010 10.82 5.98 -19.72
C PHE A 1010 12.35 6.06 -19.59
N THR A 1011 13.07 5.15 -20.25
CA THR A 1011 14.54 5.08 -20.15
C THR A 1011 15.20 6.35 -20.71
N VAL A 1012 14.73 6.85 -21.86
CA VAL A 1012 15.22 8.11 -22.45
C VAL A 1012 14.97 9.31 -21.52
N LEU A 1013 13.76 9.44 -20.98
CA LEU A 1013 13.42 10.52 -20.06
C LEU A 1013 14.20 10.41 -18.75
N GLN A 1014 14.37 9.20 -18.24
CA GLN A 1014 15.14 8.94 -17.04
C GLN A 1014 16.63 9.28 -17.24
N ARG A 1015 17.23 8.98 -18.41
CA ARG A 1015 18.59 9.43 -18.78
C ARG A 1015 18.70 10.94 -18.74
N LEU A 1016 17.75 11.65 -19.36
CA LEU A 1016 17.71 13.11 -19.34
C LEU A 1016 17.68 13.64 -17.90
N PHE A 1017 16.75 13.16 -17.09
CA PHE A 1017 16.59 13.64 -15.72
C PHE A 1017 17.77 13.26 -14.83
N ARG A 1018 18.37 12.07 -15.00
CA ARG A 1018 19.55 11.66 -14.23
C ARG A 1018 20.79 12.46 -14.66
N ALA A 1019 21.04 12.63 -15.96
CA ALA A 1019 22.10 13.51 -16.45
C ALA A 1019 21.93 14.96 -15.95
N ALA A 1020 20.69 15.46 -15.88
CA ALA A 1020 20.40 16.75 -15.29
C ALA A 1020 20.78 16.80 -13.81
N LEU A 1021 20.23 15.87 -13.00
CA LEU A 1021 20.41 15.79 -11.55
C LEU A 1021 21.87 15.55 -11.12
N ASP A 1022 22.60 14.76 -11.91
CA ASP A 1022 24.03 14.48 -11.71
C ASP A 1022 24.91 15.64 -12.22
N GLY A 1023 24.33 16.59 -12.96
CA GLY A 1023 24.98 17.82 -13.40
C GLY A 1023 25.72 17.76 -14.74
N HIS A 1024 25.54 16.69 -15.50
CA HIS A 1024 26.15 16.47 -16.82
C HIS A 1024 25.54 17.34 -17.93
N LEU A 1025 24.36 17.93 -17.71
CA LEU A 1025 23.76 18.89 -18.65
C LEU A 1025 24.27 20.34 -18.47
N GLY A 1026 25.38 20.53 -17.75
CA GLY A 1026 25.97 21.85 -17.50
C GLY A 1026 25.57 22.46 -16.16
N LEU A 1027 26.25 23.55 -15.79
CA LEU A 1027 26.02 24.28 -14.53
C LEU A 1027 24.79 25.19 -14.57
N GLU A 1028 24.34 25.58 -15.75
CA GLU A 1028 23.25 26.53 -15.97
C GLU A 1028 21.90 25.85 -16.23
N PHE A 1029 21.83 24.51 -16.13
CA PHE A 1029 20.59 23.77 -16.28
C PHE A 1029 19.53 24.25 -15.25
N PRO A 1030 18.33 24.65 -15.69
CA PRO A 1030 17.33 25.27 -14.81
C PRO A 1030 16.56 24.23 -13.98
N PHE A 1031 17.20 23.65 -12.95
CA PHE A 1031 16.60 22.63 -12.08
C PHE A 1031 15.23 22.98 -11.51
N ALA A 1032 14.98 24.26 -11.24
CA ALA A 1032 13.71 24.73 -10.70
C ALA A 1032 12.53 24.43 -11.63
N ALA A 1033 12.76 24.24 -12.93
CA ALA A 1033 11.75 23.89 -13.92
C ALA A 1033 11.28 22.41 -13.83
N LEU A 1034 12.05 21.53 -13.17
CA LEU A 1034 11.64 20.13 -12.99
C LEU A 1034 10.44 19.98 -12.04
N VAL A 1035 10.31 20.85 -11.03
CA VAL A 1035 9.18 20.84 -10.09
C VAL A 1035 7.84 21.12 -10.78
N PRO A 1036 7.66 22.25 -11.51
CA PRO A 1036 6.41 22.52 -12.22
C PRO A 1036 6.15 21.50 -13.35
N LEU A 1037 7.17 20.91 -13.96
CA LEU A 1037 6.97 19.77 -14.87
C LEU A 1037 6.34 18.57 -14.13
N GLN A 1038 6.91 18.17 -12.99
CA GLN A 1038 6.39 17.06 -12.18
C GLN A 1038 4.94 17.30 -11.74
N GLU A 1039 4.61 18.52 -11.35
CA GLU A 1039 3.26 18.92 -10.96
C GLU A 1039 2.30 18.87 -12.16
N ALA A 1040 2.73 19.35 -13.33
CA ALA A 1040 1.92 19.35 -14.54
C ALA A 1040 1.63 17.93 -15.08
N THR A 1041 2.53 16.98 -14.87
CA THR A 1041 2.37 15.59 -15.33
C THR A 1041 1.67 14.67 -14.32
N ALA A 1042 1.49 15.12 -13.07
CA ALA A 1042 0.92 14.30 -12.00
C ALA A 1042 -0.54 13.88 -12.29
N GLU A 1043 -1.33 14.72 -12.95
CA GLU A 1043 -2.73 14.41 -13.27
C GLU A 1043 -2.89 13.30 -14.32
N SER A 1044 -1.84 13.02 -15.09
CA SER A 1044 -1.84 11.95 -16.09
C SER A 1044 -1.54 10.57 -15.49
N VAL A 1045 -1.06 10.51 -14.24
CA VAL A 1045 -0.75 9.25 -13.57
C VAL A 1045 -2.03 8.51 -13.22
N VAL A 1046 -2.23 7.35 -13.85
CA VAL A 1046 -3.34 6.44 -13.55
C VAL A 1046 -2.91 5.48 -12.45
N ILE A 1047 -3.60 5.56 -11.32
CA ILE A 1047 -3.42 4.63 -10.20
C ILE A 1047 -4.18 3.35 -10.47
N GLU A 1048 -3.42 2.27 -10.57
CA GLU A 1048 -3.91 0.93 -10.86
C GLU A 1048 -3.13 -0.06 -10.01
N ARG A 1049 -3.82 -0.92 -9.28
CA ARG A 1049 -3.14 -1.89 -8.42
C ARG A 1049 -2.32 -2.85 -9.27
N GLN A 1050 -1.04 -2.97 -8.92
CA GLN A 1050 -0.12 -3.88 -9.58
C GLN A 1050 -0.28 -5.33 -9.10
N GLU A 1051 0.21 -6.27 -9.91
CA GLU A 1051 0.42 -7.66 -9.49
C GLU A 1051 1.56 -7.74 -8.45
N HIS A 1052 1.36 -8.54 -7.40
CA HIS A 1052 2.36 -8.75 -6.34
C HIS A 1052 3.12 -10.06 -6.52
N TRP A 1053 2.58 -10.95 -7.33
CA TRP A 1053 3.11 -12.28 -7.61
C TRP A 1053 3.15 -12.48 -9.11
N ASN A 1054 4.18 -13.17 -9.62
CA ASN A 1054 4.25 -13.48 -11.04
C ASN A 1054 3.12 -14.45 -11.40
N HIS A 1055 2.09 -13.97 -12.11
CA HIS A 1055 0.92 -14.77 -12.50
C HIS A 1055 1.20 -15.69 -13.69
N ASN A 1056 2.32 -16.41 -13.66
CA ASN A 1056 2.61 -17.44 -14.64
C ASN A 1056 1.94 -18.78 -14.27
N GLN A 1057 2.04 -19.77 -15.16
CA GLN A 1057 1.49 -21.11 -14.93
C GLN A 1057 1.91 -21.72 -13.56
N PRO A 1058 3.19 -21.65 -13.12
CA PRO A 1058 3.60 -22.07 -11.78
C PRO A 1058 2.81 -21.46 -10.61
N PHE A 1059 2.43 -20.19 -10.67
CA PHE A 1059 1.61 -19.56 -9.64
C PHE A 1059 0.21 -20.17 -9.59
N PHE A 1060 -0.47 -20.30 -10.74
CA PHE A 1060 -1.80 -20.89 -10.78
C PHE A 1060 -1.79 -22.35 -10.34
N ASP A 1061 -0.83 -23.15 -10.81
CA ASP A 1061 -0.64 -24.53 -10.38
C ASP A 1061 -0.40 -24.63 -8.88
N PHE A 1062 0.39 -23.70 -8.33
CA PHE A 1062 0.60 -23.62 -6.90
C PHE A 1062 -0.68 -23.29 -6.14
N MET A 1063 -1.43 -22.27 -6.57
CA MET A 1063 -2.70 -21.89 -5.93
C MET A 1063 -3.73 -23.01 -6.02
N MET A 1064 -3.80 -23.74 -7.14
CA MET A 1064 -4.63 -24.93 -7.28
C MET A 1064 -4.21 -26.06 -6.32
N ARG A 1065 -2.90 -26.30 -6.16
CA ARG A 1065 -2.40 -27.27 -5.16
C ARG A 1065 -2.73 -26.86 -3.73
N GLN A 1066 -2.60 -25.57 -3.40
CA GLN A 1066 -2.98 -25.07 -2.07
C GLN A 1066 -4.50 -25.21 -1.85
N ASP A 1067 -5.33 -24.88 -2.84
CA ASP A 1067 -6.78 -25.07 -2.76
C ASP A 1067 -7.15 -26.54 -2.51
N ALA A 1068 -6.59 -27.46 -3.31
CA ALA A 1068 -6.83 -28.89 -3.15
C ALA A 1068 -6.42 -29.40 -1.76
N TRP A 1069 -5.26 -28.96 -1.27
CA TRP A 1069 -4.79 -29.28 0.08
C TRP A 1069 -5.71 -28.73 1.17
N LEU A 1070 -6.17 -27.47 1.02
CA LEU A 1070 -7.08 -26.81 1.97
C LEU A 1070 -8.44 -27.53 2.02
N ARG A 1071 -9.03 -27.90 0.88
CA ARG A 1071 -10.31 -28.65 0.82
C ARG A 1071 -10.23 -29.99 1.53
N ASP A 1072 -9.17 -30.74 1.27
CA ASP A 1072 -8.91 -32.02 1.92
C ASP A 1072 -8.68 -31.84 3.44
N GLY A 1073 -7.98 -30.77 3.82
CA GLY A 1073 -7.87 -30.32 5.22
C GLY A 1073 -9.21 -29.99 5.88
N PHE A 1074 -10.09 -29.23 5.20
CA PHE A 1074 -11.42 -28.89 5.68
C PHE A 1074 -12.30 -30.14 5.85
N ALA A 1075 -12.27 -31.06 4.88
CA ALA A 1075 -13.03 -32.31 4.94
C ALA A 1075 -12.61 -33.17 6.14
N ARG A 1076 -11.29 -33.34 6.37
CA ARG A 1076 -10.78 -34.04 7.55
C ARG A 1076 -11.17 -33.34 8.86
N ALA A 1077 -11.07 -32.01 8.91
CA ALA A 1077 -11.45 -31.25 10.09
C ALA A 1077 -12.94 -31.42 10.43
N LEU A 1078 -13.82 -31.38 9.43
CA LEU A 1078 -15.26 -31.59 9.60
C LEU A 1078 -15.65 -33.00 10.05
N GLN A 1079 -14.84 -34.01 9.66
CA GLN A 1079 -14.99 -35.40 10.10
C GLN A 1079 -14.48 -35.61 11.53
N SER A 1080 -13.49 -34.84 11.97
CA SER A 1080 -13.11 -34.82 13.39
C SER A 1080 -14.26 -34.21 14.20
N ALA A 1081 -14.61 -34.79 15.35
CA ALA A 1081 -15.65 -34.21 16.21
C ALA A 1081 -15.23 -32.89 16.92
N ALA A 1082 -14.09 -32.31 16.52
CA ALA A 1082 -13.41 -31.23 17.20
C ALA A 1082 -13.96 -29.82 16.93
N PRO A 1083 -14.24 -29.38 15.69
CA PRO A 1083 -14.71 -28.01 15.46
C PRO A 1083 -16.17 -27.84 15.90
N GLN A 1084 -16.44 -26.81 16.69
CA GLN A 1084 -17.79 -26.44 17.14
C GLN A 1084 -18.12 -24.99 16.74
N GLY A 1085 -19.41 -24.64 16.79
CA GLY A 1085 -19.88 -23.26 16.64
C GLY A 1085 -19.45 -22.59 15.32
N ALA A 1086 -18.84 -21.41 15.44
CA ALA A 1086 -18.44 -20.57 14.30
C ALA A 1086 -17.35 -21.23 13.44
N CYS A 1087 -16.39 -21.94 14.04
CA CYS A 1087 -15.34 -22.64 13.30
C CYS A 1087 -15.94 -23.72 12.39
N ARG A 1088 -16.87 -24.53 12.92
CA ARG A 1088 -17.56 -25.54 12.10
C ARG A 1088 -18.34 -24.93 10.94
N GLN A 1089 -19.07 -23.83 11.19
CA GLN A 1089 -19.81 -23.13 10.13
C GLN A 1089 -18.90 -22.57 9.05
N ALA A 1090 -17.75 -21.99 9.43
CA ALA A 1090 -16.77 -21.48 8.48
C ALA A 1090 -16.15 -22.62 7.64
N LEU A 1091 -15.81 -23.75 8.29
CA LEU A 1091 -15.31 -24.94 7.61
C LEU A 1091 -16.34 -25.54 6.64
N GLU A 1092 -17.61 -25.65 7.03
CA GLU A 1092 -18.69 -26.14 6.16
C GLU A 1092 -18.90 -25.19 4.96
N ALA A 1093 -18.86 -23.87 5.18
CA ALA A 1093 -18.99 -22.88 4.11
C ALA A 1093 -17.81 -22.90 3.11
N ALA A 1094 -16.58 -23.10 3.60
CA ALA A 1094 -15.38 -23.20 2.78
C ALA A 1094 -15.31 -24.55 2.04
N ALA A 1095 -15.67 -25.67 2.69
CA ALA A 1095 -15.69 -27.00 2.09
C ALA A 1095 -16.78 -27.15 1.01
N GLY A 1096 -17.94 -26.50 1.20
CA GLY A 1096 -19.05 -26.54 0.25
C GLY A 1096 -18.93 -25.59 -0.94
N ALA A 1097 -17.84 -24.83 -1.07
CA ALA A 1097 -17.60 -23.97 -2.22
C ALA A 1097 -17.12 -24.82 -3.42
N GLU A 1098 -18.04 -25.26 -4.28
CA GLU A 1098 -17.68 -25.91 -5.55
C GLU A 1098 -17.23 -24.88 -6.60
N GLY A 1099 -16.24 -25.27 -7.41
CA GLY A 1099 -15.69 -24.48 -8.50
C GLY A 1099 -14.19 -24.23 -8.34
N TRP A 1100 -13.53 -23.87 -9.45
CA TRP A 1100 -12.14 -23.38 -9.50
C TRP A 1100 -11.95 -22.27 -8.43
N PRO A 1101 -10.72 -21.91 -8.01
CA PRO A 1101 -10.45 -20.76 -7.13
C PRO A 1101 -11.19 -19.46 -7.51
N ASP A 1102 -11.76 -19.38 -8.71
CA ASP A 1102 -12.63 -18.32 -9.20
C ASP A 1102 -14.12 -18.38 -8.76
N ALA A 1103 -14.57 -19.35 -7.95
CA ALA A 1103 -15.97 -19.42 -7.51
C ALA A 1103 -16.34 -18.25 -6.55
N PRO A 1104 -17.48 -17.54 -6.72
CA PRO A 1104 -17.86 -16.37 -5.91
C PRO A 1104 -17.68 -16.58 -4.39
N GLY A 1105 -16.72 -15.86 -3.80
CA GLY A 1105 -16.48 -15.89 -2.36
C GLY A 1105 -15.68 -17.09 -1.84
N HIS A 1106 -14.99 -17.86 -2.69
CA HIS A 1106 -14.14 -18.98 -2.26
C HIS A 1106 -13.01 -18.56 -1.29
N TRP A 1107 -12.05 -17.76 -1.75
CA TRP A 1107 -10.94 -17.27 -0.93
C TRP A 1107 -11.38 -16.43 0.29
N PRO A 1108 -12.42 -15.58 0.20
CA PRO A 1108 -12.98 -14.93 1.39
C PRO A 1108 -13.53 -15.91 2.44
N ARG A 1109 -14.10 -17.05 2.03
CA ARG A 1109 -14.55 -18.10 2.96
C ARG A 1109 -13.36 -18.84 3.58
N ILE A 1110 -12.28 -19.08 2.83
CA ILE A 1110 -11.02 -19.63 3.36
C ILE A 1110 -10.43 -18.70 4.43
N ALA A 1111 -10.36 -17.39 4.16
CA ALA A 1111 -9.90 -16.41 5.15
C ALA A 1111 -10.78 -16.38 6.41
N ALA A 1112 -12.10 -16.60 6.26
CA ALA A 1112 -13.02 -16.69 7.39
C ALA A 1112 -12.76 -17.90 8.29
N VAL A 1113 -12.19 -19.00 7.78
CA VAL A 1113 -11.82 -20.18 8.59
C VAL A 1113 -10.76 -19.80 9.61
N GLU A 1114 -9.73 -19.05 9.21
CA GLU A 1114 -8.67 -18.62 10.12
C GLU A 1114 -9.20 -17.70 11.24
N ALA A 1115 -10.12 -16.79 10.90
CA ALA A 1115 -10.73 -15.90 11.88
C ALA A 1115 -11.70 -16.62 12.83
N ALA A 1116 -12.38 -17.67 12.37
CA ALA A 1116 -13.41 -18.39 13.12
C ALA A 1116 -12.86 -19.57 13.93
N CYS A 1117 -11.72 -20.14 13.53
CA CYS A 1117 -11.12 -21.30 14.17
C CYS A 1117 -9.92 -20.89 15.03
N SER A 1118 -9.92 -21.30 16.30
CA SER A 1118 -8.75 -21.14 17.14
C SER A 1118 -7.61 -22.06 16.67
N ALA A 1119 -6.35 -21.63 16.88
CA ALA A 1119 -5.17 -22.44 16.53
C ALA A 1119 -5.18 -23.85 17.17
N SER A 1120 -5.91 -24.05 18.26
CA SER A 1120 -6.06 -25.37 18.92
C SER A 1120 -7.04 -26.32 18.25
N GLU A 1121 -8.01 -25.83 17.47
CA GLU A 1121 -9.06 -26.68 16.87
C GLU A 1121 -8.60 -27.35 15.58
N VAL A 1122 -7.79 -26.65 14.77
CA VAL A 1122 -7.27 -27.13 13.48
C VAL A 1122 -5.86 -26.58 13.20
N PRO A 1123 -4.85 -26.91 14.05
CA PRO A 1123 -3.55 -26.22 14.07
C PRO A 1123 -2.82 -26.17 12.73
N GLY A 1124 -2.73 -27.30 12.02
CA GLY A 1124 -2.03 -27.34 10.73
C GLY A 1124 -2.73 -26.54 9.63
N LEU A 1125 -4.06 -26.47 9.66
CA LEU A 1125 -4.85 -25.76 8.67
C LEU A 1125 -4.83 -24.25 8.92
N ALA A 1126 -5.05 -23.83 10.16
CA ALA A 1126 -5.01 -22.42 10.54
C ALA A 1126 -3.61 -21.82 10.34
N ALA A 1127 -2.55 -22.56 10.69
CA ALA A 1127 -1.17 -22.15 10.43
C ALA A 1127 -0.92 -21.99 8.93
N ARG A 1128 -1.35 -22.96 8.10
CA ARG A 1128 -1.16 -22.87 6.65
C ARG A 1128 -1.94 -21.71 6.01
N ILE A 1129 -3.17 -21.44 6.46
CA ILE A 1129 -3.95 -20.28 5.98
C ILE A 1129 -3.27 -18.98 6.41
N ALA A 1130 -2.78 -18.91 7.65
CA ALA A 1130 -2.01 -17.77 8.12
C ALA A 1130 -0.73 -17.57 7.29
N ASP A 1131 0.01 -18.64 6.97
CA ASP A 1131 1.19 -18.55 6.09
C ASP A 1131 0.83 -18.01 4.69
N LEU A 1132 -0.27 -18.50 4.10
CA LEU A 1132 -0.77 -18.01 2.80
C LEU A 1132 -1.17 -16.52 2.85
N ARG A 1133 -1.80 -16.09 3.94
CA ARG A 1133 -2.21 -14.70 4.16
C ARG A 1133 -1.02 -13.79 4.45
N ASP A 1134 -0.06 -14.25 5.25
CA ASP A 1134 1.15 -13.50 5.58
C ASP A 1134 1.99 -13.25 4.32
N LEU A 1135 1.96 -14.19 3.37
CA LEU A 1135 2.51 -14.05 2.02
C LEU A 1135 1.62 -13.23 1.06
N GLY A 1136 0.42 -12.82 1.47
CA GLY A 1136 -0.53 -12.05 0.65
C GLY A 1136 -1.14 -12.83 -0.52
N LEU A 1137 -1.03 -14.16 -0.52
CA LEU A 1137 -1.48 -15.01 -1.62
C LEU A 1137 -3.01 -15.13 -1.68
N ILE A 1138 -3.68 -15.03 -0.53
CA ILE A 1138 -5.14 -15.07 -0.44
C ILE A 1138 -5.74 -13.81 -1.06
N GLU A 1139 -5.22 -12.64 -0.70
CA GLU A 1139 -5.63 -11.34 -1.23
C GLU A 1139 -5.40 -11.28 -2.74
N GLU A 1140 -4.23 -11.74 -3.19
CA GLU A 1140 -3.90 -11.78 -4.60
C GLU A 1140 -4.88 -12.68 -5.39
N ALA A 1141 -5.23 -13.84 -4.85
CA ALA A 1141 -6.19 -14.74 -5.48
C ALA A 1141 -7.63 -14.18 -5.50
N ILE A 1142 -8.03 -13.43 -4.46
CA ILE A 1142 -9.31 -12.71 -4.44
C ILE A 1142 -9.37 -11.68 -5.58
N GLN A 1143 -8.26 -10.98 -5.82
CA GLN A 1143 -8.20 -9.86 -6.75
C GLN A 1143 -8.01 -10.28 -8.20
N LEU A 1144 -7.17 -11.29 -8.45
CA LEU A 1144 -7.03 -11.91 -9.77
C LEU A 1144 -8.38 -12.22 -10.39
N ARG A 1145 -9.31 -12.74 -9.61
CA ARG A 1145 -10.65 -13.06 -10.06
C ARG A 1145 -11.54 -11.84 -10.34
N ALA A 1146 -11.31 -10.70 -9.68
CA ALA A 1146 -11.98 -9.45 -10.06
C ALA A 1146 -11.57 -8.99 -11.46
N SER A 1147 -10.34 -9.30 -11.89
CA SER A 1147 -9.81 -9.01 -13.23
C SER A 1147 -10.05 -10.14 -14.27
N LEU A 1148 -10.14 -11.42 -13.87
CA LEU A 1148 -10.20 -12.59 -14.75
C LEU A 1148 -11.56 -12.84 -15.44
N GLY A 1149 -12.30 -11.78 -15.76
CA GLY A 1149 -13.37 -11.88 -16.76
C GLY A 1149 -12.87 -12.30 -18.15
N ARG A 1150 -11.55 -12.24 -18.40
CA ARG A 1150 -10.84 -12.71 -19.61
C ARG A 1150 -9.40 -13.13 -19.23
N PRO A 1151 -8.86 -14.25 -19.75
CA PRO A 1151 -7.44 -14.55 -19.60
C PRO A 1151 -6.62 -13.45 -20.29
N ARG A 1152 -5.76 -12.76 -19.54
CA ARG A 1152 -4.86 -11.74 -20.09
C ARG A 1152 -3.85 -12.42 -21.01
N ALA A 1153 -3.67 -11.88 -22.23
CA ALA A 1153 -2.54 -12.28 -23.07
C ALA A 1153 -1.25 -12.04 -22.29
N ALA A 1154 -0.31 -12.98 -22.33
CA ALA A 1154 0.90 -13.02 -21.49
C ALA A 1154 1.82 -11.78 -21.59
N LEU A 1155 1.52 -10.82 -22.47
CA LEU A 1155 2.30 -9.63 -22.79
C LEU A 1155 1.46 -8.34 -22.88
N SER A 1156 0.21 -8.33 -22.38
CA SER A 1156 -0.67 -7.13 -22.41
C SER A 1156 -0.81 -6.47 -21.03
N CYS A 1157 -0.63 -5.16 -20.98
CA CYS A 1157 -1.00 -4.29 -19.86
C CYS A 1157 -2.30 -3.50 -20.11
N ALA A 1158 -2.93 -3.65 -21.28
CA ALA A 1158 -4.14 -2.94 -21.65
C ALA A 1158 -5.40 -3.76 -21.30
N ASP A 1159 -6.27 -3.18 -20.48
CA ASP A 1159 -7.67 -3.60 -20.25
C ASP A 1159 -8.65 -2.80 -21.15
#